data_AF-A0AAQ2XW79-F1
#
_entry.id   AF-A0AAQ2XW79-F1
#
_cell.length_a   1.000
_cell.length_b   1.000
_cell.length_c   1.000
_cell.angle_alpha   90.00
_cell.angle_beta   90.00
_cell.angle_gamma   90.00
#
_symmetry.space_group_name_H-M   'P 1'
#
loop_
_entity.id
_entity.type
_entity.pdbx_description
1 polymer ?
#
loop_
_entity_poly.entity_id
_entity_poly.type
_entity_poly.pdbx_seq_one_letter_code
_entity_poly.pdbx_strand_id
1 'polypeptide(L)'
;MKISTSIKSTILTLLAVVGLSACNHGVKELVVTPKENSVPLGFQLQLKAEKVSKKGKVTDVTISDDVEWRSSDESVATVDQNGLVSTGDITGIVEITAIGTFNGKKYEDTVIVEVTEAVVTSITVTPKDASTPVGLTRSYTATANFSNGQAIDVTQDSSTSWDSSDFYVATISNDEENKGQVKAKAVGTSTITAYIDVDGERFSDSAILNVTEAIAVSLEITPKIQSVSVGLTEQFSAIVTMSDGTKLDVTNEKSIDWSSREPDVATVSNEVGSKGLVTGVDTGWTTIAVSGQVNGEFVNASASLQVIRAVITSLEVTPETETVPAGLAKPFKAFATLSSGEVIDVTNDSAISWSSSDSKIATISNSEVDKGTATGVAMGEVTITAFVEANGEEITDTAKLLVTEAVMVHLDVTPKPQESLDTPQIPSGMTKQFKAEVVMSDGTRIDVTTADNLYWSSDDPMIATVSNSAGEKGLATGVDVGDVFITARLLSDGYTVEDHALLTVTEPHSVSLVVFTEKSENVVQGERVHYIGYSRNIMGRYWVLSGANHLNGPMQYIYIEGIEGNPIEDQKFFFGNKKAEPISGSLRYKANFTWPDNSKTDGILEWNFEEKVYVLTDPTVVENLLEYEADFTLVVSNEGEF
;
A
#
# COMPACT_ATOMS: atom_id res chain seq x y z
N MET A 1 57.83 -30.34 59.99
CA MET A 1 58.01 -30.65 61.43
C MET A 1 58.69 -32.01 61.61
N LYS A 2 60.01 -32.00 61.77
CA LYS A 2 60.81 -33.01 62.48
C LYS A 2 61.88 -32.18 63.18
N ILE A 3 61.66 -31.86 64.46
CA ILE A 3 62.68 -31.28 65.33
C ILE A 3 62.81 -32.23 66.51
N SER A 4 64.05 -32.67 66.69
CA SER A 4 64.51 -33.58 67.72
C SER A 4 64.90 -32.81 68.98
N THR A 5 64.90 -33.55 70.10
CA THR A 5 65.82 -33.46 71.25
C THR A 5 65.79 -32.16 72.06
N SER A 6 65.15 -32.14 73.24
CA SER A 6 65.65 -32.67 74.54
C SER A 6 66.85 -31.92 75.09
N ILE A 7 66.62 -31.08 76.10
CA ILE A 7 67.57 -30.88 77.21
C ILE A 7 66.80 -30.96 78.53
N LYS A 8 67.07 -32.02 79.30
CA LYS A 8 66.66 -32.23 80.68
C LYS A 8 67.54 -31.38 81.60
N SER A 9 66.92 -30.62 82.51
CA SER A 9 67.60 -30.06 83.69
C SER A 9 67.42 -31.01 84.87
N THR A 10 68.54 -31.52 85.38
CA THR A 10 68.60 -32.39 86.56
C THR A 10 68.76 -31.53 87.81
N ILE A 11 67.75 -31.53 88.67
CA ILE A 11 67.77 -30.90 90.00
C ILE A 11 68.58 -31.81 90.95
N LEU A 12 69.63 -31.27 91.55
CA LEU A 12 70.37 -31.92 92.63
C LEU A 12 69.98 -31.26 93.97
N THR A 13 69.22 -31.99 94.79
CA THR A 13 68.96 -31.67 96.20
C THR A 13 70.10 -32.15 97.08
N LEU A 14 70.64 -31.29 97.96
CA LEU A 14 71.33 -31.73 99.17
C LEU A 14 71.01 -30.79 100.34
N LEU A 15 70.49 -31.39 101.41
CA LEU A 15 70.13 -30.77 102.69
C LEU A 15 71.34 -30.81 103.64
N ALA A 16 71.67 -29.71 104.32
CA ALA A 16 72.35 -29.74 105.62
C ALA A 16 72.16 -28.43 106.40
N VAL A 17 71.86 -28.61 107.68
CA VAL A 17 71.34 -27.63 108.66
C VAL A 17 72.48 -26.93 109.42
N VAL A 18 72.40 -25.60 109.43
CA VAL A 18 72.74 -24.58 110.45
C VAL A 18 74.05 -24.67 111.25
N GLY A 19 74.89 -23.66 111.03
CA GLY A 19 75.76 -23.06 112.04
C GLY A 19 75.84 -21.55 111.79
N LEU A 20 75.35 -20.74 112.73
CA LEU A 20 75.39 -19.28 112.64
C LEU A 20 76.84 -18.79 112.67
N SER A 21 77.25 -18.21 111.55
CA SER A 21 78.32 -17.23 111.44
C SER A 21 77.86 -16.24 110.39
N ALA A 22 78.06 -14.95 110.65
CA ALA A 22 77.61 -13.82 109.84
C ALA A 22 77.75 -14.12 108.35
N CYS A 23 76.66 -14.55 107.72
CA CYS A 23 76.69 -14.95 106.33
C CYS A 23 76.78 -13.68 105.51
N ASN A 24 77.84 -13.57 104.73
CA ASN A 24 77.93 -12.60 103.65
C ASN A 24 76.84 -12.95 102.62
N HIS A 25 75.66 -12.36 102.76
CA HIS A 25 74.51 -12.47 101.84
C HIS A 25 74.75 -11.69 100.54
N GLY A 26 76.02 -11.49 100.16
CA GLY A 26 76.39 -10.71 99.01
C GLY A 26 75.77 -11.25 97.73
N VAL A 27 75.26 -10.33 96.93
CA VAL A 27 74.85 -10.61 95.55
C VAL A 27 76.11 -10.97 94.74
N LYS A 28 76.00 -12.00 93.92
CA LYS A 28 77.05 -12.41 92.99
C LYS A 28 76.91 -11.61 91.70
N GLU A 29 75.72 -11.63 91.11
CA GLU A 29 75.41 -11.02 89.81
C GLU A 29 73.91 -10.72 89.71
N LEU A 30 73.58 -9.80 88.80
CA LEU A 30 72.24 -9.59 88.26
C LEU A 30 72.22 -10.25 86.88
N VAL A 31 71.12 -10.90 86.53
CA VAL A 31 70.96 -11.56 85.23
C VAL A 31 69.65 -11.11 84.59
N VAL A 32 69.72 -10.54 83.39
CA VAL A 32 68.57 -10.18 82.57
C VAL A 32 68.31 -11.28 81.55
N THR A 33 67.07 -11.74 81.46
CA THR A 33 66.63 -12.76 80.50
C THR A 33 65.35 -12.34 79.77
N PRO A 34 65.16 -12.77 78.51
CA PRO A 34 66.10 -13.54 77.67
C PRO A 34 67.29 -12.68 77.21
N LYS A 35 68.41 -13.30 76.80
CA LYS A 35 69.69 -12.59 76.53
C LYS A 35 69.85 -12.00 75.13
N GLU A 36 69.11 -12.53 74.17
CA GLU A 36 69.01 -12.02 72.80
C GLU A 36 67.57 -12.20 72.36
N ASN A 37 66.99 -11.14 71.79
CA ASN A 37 65.60 -11.16 71.35
C ASN A 37 65.43 -10.30 70.10
N SER A 38 64.57 -10.75 69.21
CA SER A 38 64.09 -9.99 68.07
C SER A 38 62.60 -9.71 68.27
N VAL A 39 62.18 -8.45 68.07
CA VAL A 39 60.82 -7.97 68.31
C VAL A 39 60.36 -7.08 67.14
N PRO A 40 59.36 -7.48 66.36
CA PRO A 40 58.78 -6.62 65.32
C PRO A 40 58.18 -5.32 65.87
N LEU A 41 58.21 -4.26 65.06
CA LEU A 41 57.54 -2.99 65.35
C LEU A 41 56.07 -3.21 65.76
N GLY A 42 55.64 -2.55 66.84
CA GLY A 42 54.29 -2.63 67.41
C GLY A 42 54.05 -3.81 68.36
N PHE A 43 55.04 -4.69 68.55
CA PHE A 43 55.02 -5.69 69.64
C PHE A 43 55.83 -5.25 70.86
N GLN A 44 55.62 -5.99 71.95
CA GLN A 44 56.28 -5.81 73.23
C GLN A 44 57.03 -7.07 73.65
N LEU A 45 58.08 -6.89 74.43
CA LEU A 45 58.90 -7.97 75.00
C LEU A 45 59.01 -7.79 76.51
N GLN A 46 58.64 -8.82 77.26
CA GLN A 46 58.84 -8.84 78.71
C GLN A 46 60.23 -9.37 79.04
N LEU A 47 61.05 -8.54 79.67
CA LEU A 47 62.31 -8.94 80.27
C LEU A 47 62.12 -9.32 81.74
N LYS A 48 63.04 -10.14 82.26
CA LYS A 48 63.14 -10.46 83.68
C LYS A 48 64.53 -10.14 84.19
N ALA A 49 64.61 -9.48 85.35
CA ALA A 49 65.85 -9.28 86.08
C ALA A 49 65.88 -10.21 87.30
N GLU A 50 66.88 -11.08 87.37
CA GLU A 50 67.05 -12.06 88.43
C GLU A 50 68.36 -11.83 89.18
N LYS A 51 68.26 -11.70 90.50
CA LYS A 51 69.40 -11.55 91.39
C LYS A 51 69.92 -12.90 91.82
N VAL A 52 71.19 -13.18 91.56
CA VAL A 52 71.86 -14.42 91.98
C VAL A 52 72.75 -14.13 93.18
N SER A 53 72.50 -14.79 94.30
CA SER A 53 73.35 -14.68 95.50
C SER A 53 74.66 -15.45 95.34
N LYS A 54 75.70 -15.15 96.14
CA LYS A 54 76.96 -15.91 96.19
C LYS A 54 76.79 -17.40 96.53
N LYS A 55 75.61 -17.81 97.04
CA LYS A 55 75.25 -19.21 97.33
C LYS A 55 74.39 -19.86 96.22
N GLY A 56 74.20 -19.20 95.09
CA GLY A 56 73.46 -19.73 93.93
C GLY A 56 71.94 -19.61 94.01
N LYS A 57 71.36 -19.03 95.08
CA LYS A 57 69.92 -18.72 95.11
C LYS A 57 69.60 -17.61 94.10
N VAL A 58 68.66 -17.88 93.21
CA VAL A 58 68.08 -16.94 92.23
C VAL A 58 66.82 -16.31 92.84
N THR A 59 66.60 -15.02 92.62
CA THR A 59 65.40 -14.30 93.08
C THR A 59 65.00 -13.30 92.01
N ASP A 60 63.77 -13.38 91.52
CA ASP A 60 63.18 -12.41 90.61
C ASP A 60 63.10 -11.04 91.30
N VAL A 61 63.68 -10.04 90.68
CA VAL A 61 63.73 -8.64 91.12
C VAL A 61 63.26 -7.70 90.02
N THR A 62 62.57 -8.21 89.00
CA THR A 62 62.14 -7.46 87.80
C THR A 62 61.36 -6.19 88.13
N ILE A 63 60.45 -6.27 89.10
CA ILE A 63 59.56 -5.19 89.55
C ILE A 63 60.02 -4.56 90.87
N SER A 64 61.28 -4.77 91.27
CA SER A 64 61.81 -4.27 92.54
C SER A 64 62.20 -2.80 92.41
N ASP A 65 61.85 -1.96 93.40
CA ASP A 65 62.27 -0.54 93.44
C ASP A 65 63.81 -0.35 93.44
N ASP A 66 64.53 -1.41 93.82
CA ASP A 66 66.00 -1.48 93.76
C ASP A 66 66.57 -1.68 92.34
N VAL A 67 65.72 -1.89 91.32
CA VAL A 67 66.12 -2.15 89.92
C VAL A 67 65.64 -1.01 89.02
N GLU A 68 66.58 -0.39 88.33
CA GLU A 68 66.34 0.65 87.34
C GLU A 68 66.57 0.08 85.93
N TRP A 69 65.62 0.31 85.01
CA TRP A 69 65.71 -0.09 83.62
C TRP A 69 66.06 1.10 82.73
N ARG A 70 66.93 0.89 81.73
CA ARG A 70 67.33 1.92 80.76
C ARG A 70 67.48 1.34 79.36
N SER A 71 66.99 2.08 78.36
CA SER A 71 67.25 1.82 76.94
C SER A 71 68.42 2.66 76.42
N SER A 72 69.26 2.10 75.55
CA SER A 72 70.32 2.87 74.88
C SER A 72 69.79 3.83 73.81
N ASP A 73 68.60 3.56 73.26
CA ASP A 73 67.92 4.40 72.26
C ASP A 73 66.39 4.24 72.38
N GLU A 74 65.77 5.22 73.04
CA GLU A 74 64.31 5.24 73.25
C GLU A 74 63.51 5.53 71.97
N SER A 75 64.14 5.97 70.89
CA SER A 75 63.47 6.10 69.59
C SER A 75 63.25 4.75 68.90
N VAL A 76 64.07 3.75 69.22
CA VAL A 76 63.96 2.36 68.74
C VAL A 76 63.10 1.51 69.68
N ALA A 77 63.36 1.54 71.00
CA ALA A 77 62.49 0.91 71.99
C ALA A 77 62.63 1.53 73.38
N THR A 78 61.52 1.56 74.12
CA THR A 78 61.45 2.00 75.52
C THR A 78 61.33 0.79 76.45
N VAL A 79 61.70 0.93 77.72
CA VAL A 79 61.50 -0.10 78.76
C VAL A 79 60.88 0.53 79.99
N ASP A 80 59.81 -0.07 80.51
CA ASP A 80 59.16 0.43 81.72
C ASP A 80 59.80 -0.12 83.00
N GLN A 81 59.36 0.37 84.17
CA GLN A 81 59.84 -0.08 85.48
C GLN A 81 59.55 -1.57 85.78
N ASN A 82 58.69 -2.21 85.00
CA ASN A 82 58.36 -3.62 85.12
C ASN A 82 59.17 -4.49 84.15
N GLY A 83 60.15 -3.92 83.44
CA GLY A 83 60.94 -4.63 82.44
C GLY A 83 60.18 -4.94 81.15
N LEU A 84 59.05 -4.28 80.89
CA LEU A 84 58.32 -4.42 79.63
C LEU A 84 58.90 -3.47 78.59
N VAL A 85 59.50 -4.05 77.54
CA VAL A 85 60.06 -3.33 76.40
C VAL A 85 58.95 -3.08 75.38
N SER A 86 58.76 -1.83 74.96
CA SER A 86 57.83 -1.44 73.88
C SER A 86 58.61 -0.86 72.71
N THR A 87 58.38 -1.38 71.51
CA THR A 87 59.02 -0.90 70.28
C THR A 87 58.52 0.50 69.89
N GLY A 88 59.40 1.31 69.28
CA GLY A 88 59.08 2.61 68.70
C GLY A 88 58.57 2.49 67.25
N ASP A 89 58.85 3.49 66.42
CA ASP A 89 58.42 3.55 65.00
C ASP A 89 59.53 3.20 63.99
N ILE A 90 60.76 2.96 64.46
CA ILE A 90 61.94 2.69 63.62
C ILE A 90 62.60 1.35 63.97
N THR A 91 63.14 0.68 62.95
CA THR A 91 63.93 -0.55 63.14
C THR A 91 65.33 -0.23 63.65
N GLY A 92 65.94 -1.17 64.37
CA GLY A 92 67.29 -0.98 64.91
C GLY A 92 67.63 -1.94 66.04
N ILE A 93 68.88 -1.92 66.48
CA ILE A 93 69.36 -2.74 67.60
C ILE A 93 69.58 -1.82 68.81
N VAL A 94 68.99 -2.18 69.95
CA VAL A 94 69.07 -1.42 71.19
C VAL A 94 69.56 -2.29 72.35
N GLU A 95 70.36 -1.71 73.24
CA GLU A 95 70.80 -2.37 74.47
C GLU A 95 69.90 -1.95 75.63
N ILE A 96 69.22 -2.91 76.26
CA ILE A 96 68.43 -2.68 77.47
C ILE A 96 69.27 -3.09 78.68
N THR A 97 69.47 -2.14 79.60
CA THR A 97 70.24 -2.34 80.83
C THR A 97 69.31 -2.41 82.04
N ALA A 98 69.46 -3.44 82.87
CA ALA A 98 68.92 -3.44 84.23
C ALA A 98 70.05 -3.12 85.22
N ILE A 99 69.83 -2.16 86.11
CA ILE A 99 70.79 -1.75 87.14
C ILE A 99 70.15 -1.99 88.51
N GLY A 100 70.57 -3.05 89.19
CA GLY A 100 70.14 -3.37 90.55
C GLY A 100 71.09 -2.83 91.60
N THR A 101 70.60 -2.02 92.55
CA THR A 101 71.39 -1.53 93.70
C THR A 101 71.05 -2.32 94.96
N PHE A 102 71.86 -3.32 95.29
CA PHE A 102 71.62 -4.18 96.45
C PHE A 102 72.69 -3.95 97.52
N ASN A 103 72.25 -3.63 98.75
CA ASN A 103 73.15 -3.35 99.88
C ASN A 103 74.22 -2.29 99.56
N GLY A 104 73.85 -1.24 98.82
CA GLY A 104 74.73 -0.13 98.43
C GLY A 104 75.72 -0.44 97.31
N LYS A 105 75.67 -1.63 96.69
CA LYS A 105 76.50 -1.99 95.54
C LYS A 105 75.63 -2.18 94.28
N LYS A 106 76.08 -1.59 93.17
CA LYS A 106 75.44 -1.73 91.86
C LYS A 106 75.86 -3.03 91.17
N TYR A 107 74.89 -3.68 90.55
CA TYR A 107 75.03 -4.81 89.66
C TYR A 107 74.26 -4.44 88.40
N GLU A 108 74.90 -4.52 87.26
CA GLU A 108 74.26 -4.25 85.97
C GLU A 108 74.36 -5.48 85.10
N ASP A 109 73.35 -5.67 84.28
CA ASP A 109 73.37 -6.65 83.21
C ASP A 109 72.56 -6.13 82.02
N THR A 110 73.00 -6.50 80.83
CA THR A 110 72.42 -5.99 79.59
C THR A 110 71.90 -7.12 78.70
N VAL A 111 70.96 -6.76 77.84
CA VAL A 111 70.37 -7.59 76.79
C VAL A 111 70.32 -6.78 75.50
N ILE A 112 70.62 -7.44 74.38
CA ILE A 112 70.42 -6.86 73.05
C ILE A 112 69.00 -7.19 72.59
N VAL A 113 68.26 -6.16 72.20
CA VAL A 113 66.94 -6.28 71.57
C VAL A 113 67.05 -5.73 70.15
N GLU A 114 66.81 -6.58 69.16
CA GLU A 114 66.70 -6.19 67.76
C GLU A 114 65.24 -5.89 67.42
N VAL A 115 64.95 -4.65 67.05
CA VAL A 115 63.64 -4.23 66.56
C VAL A 115 63.60 -4.39 65.04
N THR A 116 62.80 -5.34 64.56
CA THR A 116 62.67 -5.66 63.12
C THR A 116 61.48 -4.95 62.49
N GLU A 117 61.35 -5.05 61.17
CA GLU A 117 60.19 -4.51 60.44
C GLU A 117 58.86 -5.05 61.00
N ALA A 118 57.79 -4.27 60.83
CA ALA A 118 56.45 -4.69 61.23
C ALA A 118 56.03 -5.92 60.43
N VAL A 119 55.38 -6.86 61.09
CA VAL A 119 54.91 -8.10 60.47
C VAL A 119 53.41 -8.03 60.23
N VAL A 120 52.91 -8.75 59.22
CA VAL A 120 51.47 -8.89 59.00
C VAL A 120 50.87 -9.68 60.16
N THR A 121 49.76 -9.17 60.69
CA THR A 121 49.02 -9.79 61.81
C THR A 121 47.69 -10.39 61.35
N SER A 122 47.08 -9.79 60.32
CA SER A 122 45.82 -10.24 59.73
C SER A 122 45.63 -9.62 58.35
N ILE A 123 44.65 -10.14 57.63
CA ILE A 123 44.12 -9.57 56.40
C ILE A 123 42.63 -9.32 56.61
N THR A 124 42.07 -8.28 55.98
CA THR A 124 40.64 -7.95 56.02
C THR A 124 40.12 -7.87 54.59
N VAL A 125 39.03 -8.60 54.30
CA VAL A 125 38.32 -8.52 53.02
C VAL A 125 37.09 -7.62 53.17
N THR A 126 36.98 -6.60 52.30
CA THR A 126 35.86 -5.65 52.28
C THR A 126 35.26 -5.56 50.87
N PRO A 127 33.93 -5.44 50.72
CA PRO A 127 32.89 -5.50 51.76
C PRO A 127 32.75 -6.90 52.38
N LYS A 128 32.32 -6.99 53.65
CA LYS A 128 32.12 -8.29 54.33
C LYS A 128 30.88 -9.04 53.84
N ASP A 129 29.83 -8.28 53.52
CA ASP A 129 28.59 -8.75 52.93
C ASP A 129 28.26 -7.88 51.70
N ALA A 130 28.02 -8.53 50.55
CA ALA A 130 27.60 -7.84 49.34
C ALA A 130 26.56 -8.64 48.56
N SER A 131 25.81 -7.95 47.70
CA SER A 131 24.85 -8.56 46.79
C SER A 131 25.04 -8.04 45.36
N THR A 132 24.97 -8.94 44.37
CA THR A 132 25.17 -8.61 42.96
C THR A 132 24.27 -9.46 42.04
N PRO A 133 23.49 -8.87 41.13
CA PRO A 133 22.72 -9.61 40.12
C PRO A 133 23.58 -10.46 39.19
N VAL A 134 23.04 -11.58 38.69
CA VAL A 134 23.68 -12.38 37.64
C VAL A 134 24.05 -11.51 36.43
N GLY A 135 25.25 -11.71 35.88
CA GLY A 135 25.76 -10.99 34.71
C GLY A 135 26.54 -9.71 35.05
N LEU A 136 26.39 -9.16 36.26
CA LEU A 136 27.12 -7.99 36.73
C LEU A 136 28.39 -8.35 37.51
N THR A 137 29.22 -7.34 37.77
CA THR A 137 30.48 -7.47 38.51
C THR A 137 30.46 -6.72 39.84
N ARG A 138 31.33 -7.15 40.75
CA ARG A 138 31.54 -6.52 42.07
C ARG A 138 33.00 -6.61 42.49
N SER A 139 33.57 -5.51 42.96
CA SER A 139 34.96 -5.50 43.43
C SER A 139 35.04 -5.76 44.93
N TYR A 140 36.09 -6.47 45.34
CA TYR A 140 36.52 -6.66 46.72
C TYR A 140 37.93 -6.11 46.91
N THR A 141 38.21 -5.64 48.12
CA THR A 141 39.52 -5.16 48.53
C THR A 141 40.08 -6.03 49.65
N ALA A 142 41.36 -6.35 49.56
CA ALA A 142 42.13 -7.04 50.59
C ALA A 142 43.09 -6.05 51.26
N THR A 143 43.01 -5.94 52.59
CA THR A 143 43.86 -5.03 53.37
C THR A 143 44.69 -5.83 54.37
N ALA A 144 46.01 -5.76 54.29
CA ALA A 144 46.92 -6.38 55.27
C ALA A 144 47.10 -5.43 56.47
N ASN A 145 46.89 -5.93 57.69
CA ASN A 145 47.06 -5.20 58.94
C ASN A 145 48.38 -5.61 59.60
N PHE A 146 49.25 -4.66 59.89
CA PHE A 146 50.58 -4.88 60.42
C PHE A 146 50.63 -4.68 61.94
N SER A 147 51.64 -5.26 62.60
CA SER A 147 51.82 -5.21 64.06
C SER A 147 51.98 -3.79 64.62
N ASN A 148 52.46 -2.86 63.80
CA ASN A 148 52.57 -1.43 64.12
C ASN A 148 51.26 -0.63 63.93
N GLY A 149 50.15 -1.31 63.59
CA GLY A 149 48.85 -0.68 63.34
C GLY A 149 48.64 -0.12 61.93
N GLN A 150 49.60 -0.26 61.01
CA GLN A 150 49.41 0.11 59.61
C GLN A 150 48.44 -0.85 58.90
N ALA A 151 47.68 -0.33 57.95
CA ALA A 151 46.76 -1.09 57.09
C ALA A 151 47.06 -0.74 55.63
N ILE A 152 47.44 -1.73 54.83
CA ILE A 152 47.88 -1.55 53.43
C ILE A 152 46.96 -2.33 52.50
N ASP A 153 46.45 -1.67 51.45
CA ASP A 153 45.70 -2.34 50.39
C ASP A 153 46.65 -3.22 49.56
N VAL A 154 46.41 -4.53 49.61
CA VAL A 154 47.19 -5.56 48.92
C VAL A 154 46.36 -6.24 47.82
N THR A 155 45.22 -5.68 47.43
CA THR A 155 44.27 -6.28 46.45
C THR A 155 44.96 -6.65 45.14
N GLN A 156 45.82 -5.75 44.64
CA GLN A 156 46.56 -5.89 43.39
C GLN A 156 47.98 -6.46 43.59
N ASP A 157 48.40 -6.73 44.83
CA ASP A 157 49.74 -7.25 45.10
C ASP A 157 49.92 -8.64 44.47
N SER A 158 51.12 -8.93 43.94
CA SER A 158 51.41 -10.21 43.28
C SER A 158 51.35 -11.41 44.25
N SER A 159 51.59 -11.17 45.54
CA SER A 159 51.48 -12.16 46.63
C SER A 159 50.03 -12.46 47.05
N THR A 160 49.08 -11.61 46.67
CA THR A 160 47.66 -11.83 46.98
C THR A 160 47.05 -12.83 46.00
N SER A 161 46.26 -13.79 46.49
CA SER A 161 45.46 -14.71 45.68
C SER A 161 44.02 -14.71 46.15
N TRP A 162 43.08 -14.70 45.22
CA TRP A 162 41.65 -14.69 45.47
C TRP A 162 41.02 -16.02 45.09
N ASP A 163 40.04 -16.46 45.86
CA ASP A 163 39.27 -17.68 45.62
C ASP A 163 37.77 -17.45 45.86
N SER A 164 36.95 -18.23 45.16
CA SER A 164 35.49 -18.26 45.32
C SER A 164 35.07 -19.68 45.65
N SER A 165 34.35 -19.87 46.75
CA SER A 165 33.95 -21.21 47.21
C SER A 165 33.06 -21.96 46.22
N ASP A 166 32.33 -21.24 45.36
CA ASP A 166 31.51 -21.82 44.29
C ASP A 166 31.69 -21.03 42.98
N PHE A 167 32.41 -21.63 42.02
CA PHE A 167 32.70 -21.03 40.72
C PHE A 167 31.52 -21.04 39.74
N TYR A 168 30.47 -21.82 40.01
CA TYR A 168 29.23 -21.80 39.24
C TYR A 168 28.34 -20.63 39.65
N VAL A 169 28.39 -20.23 40.93
CA VAL A 169 27.69 -19.05 41.46
C VAL A 169 28.44 -17.77 41.10
N ALA A 170 29.75 -17.70 41.37
CA ALA A 170 30.56 -16.51 41.12
C ALA A 170 32.05 -16.83 40.91
N THR A 171 32.73 -16.07 40.05
CA THR A 171 34.19 -16.18 39.86
C THR A 171 34.89 -14.88 40.19
N ILE A 172 35.99 -14.94 40.93
CA ILE A 172 36.85 -13.79 41.21
C ILE A 172 38.12 -13.84 40.36
N SER A 173 38.51 -12.71 39.76
CA SER A 173 39.70 -12.64 38.92
C SER A 173 40.98 -12.51 39.77
N ASN A 174 42.01 -13.20 39.31
CA ASN A 174 43.40 -13.06 39.78
C ASN A 174 44.30 -12.38 38.75
N ASP A 175 43.72 -11.89 37.65
CA ASP A 175 44.45 -11.27 36.54
C ASP A 175 44.84 -9.84 36.92
N GLU A 176 46.00 -9.36 36.47
CA GLU A 176 46.56 -8.05 36.87
C GLU A 176 45.63 -6.86 36.57
N GLU A 177 44.78 -6.95 35.55
CA GLU A 177 43.88 -5.85 35.16
C GLU A 177 42.63 -5.77 36.06
N ASN A 178 42.16 -6.90 36.61
CA ASN A 178 40.86 -6.99 37.28
C ASN A 178 40.93 -7.77 38.60
N LYS A 179 42.10 -7.88 39.23
CA LYS A 179 42.30 -8.66 40.46
C LYS A 179 41.33 -8.22 41.54
N GLY A 180 40.69 -9.17 42.22
CA GLY A 180 39.69 -8.87 43.24
C GLY A 180 38.30 -8.50 42.68
N GLN A 181 38.11 -8.50 41.36
CA GLN A 181 36.79 -8.31 40.75
C GLN A 181 36.07 -9.66 40.57
N VAL A 182 34.86 -9.74 41.13
CA VAL A 182 33.95 -10.87 41.00
C VAL A 182 32.99 -10.67 39.83
N LYS A 183 32.72 -11.73 39.08
CA LYS A 183 31.63 -11.84 38.11
C LYS A 183 30.57 -12.82 38.62
N ALA A 184 29.34 -12.36 38.74
CA ALA A 184 28.19 -13.18 39.17
C ALA A 184 27.63 -14.01 37.99
N LYS A 185 27.40 -15.30 38.22
CA LYS A 185 27.04 -16.28 37.17
C LYS A 185 25.71 -17.00 37.39
N ALA A 186 25.36 -17.33 38.62
CA ALA A 186 24.10 -17.99 38.96
C ALA A 186 23.62 -17.57 40.34
N VAL A 187 22.30 -17.57 40.55
CA VAL A 187 21.68 -17.24 41.83
C VAL A 187 22.18 -18.20 42.92
N GLY A 188 22.59 -17.66 44.06
CA GLY A 188 23.15 -18.43 45.16
C GLY A 188 24.11 -17.60 46.00
N THR A 189 24.84 -18.25 46.91
CA THR A 189 25.81 -17.60 47.78
C THR A 189 27.20 -18.17 47.55
N SER A 190 28.22 -17.32 47.45
CA SER A 190 29.63 -17.75 47.42
C SER A 190 30.44 -17.00 48.47
N THR A 191 31.42 -17.69 49.06
CA THR A 191 32.40 -17.09 49.97
C THR A 191 33.63 -16.69 49.16
N ILE A 192 33.94 -15.40 49.17
CA ILE A 192 35.09 -14.81 48.50
C ILE A 192 36.23 -14.69 49.50
N THR A 193 37.36 -15.35 49.24
CA THR A 193 38.49 -15.40 50.17
C THR A 193 39.72 -14.77 49.53
N ALA A 194 40.37 -13.85 50.23
CA ALA A 194 41.71 -13.39 49.88
C ALA A 194 42.73 -14.12 50.74
N TYR A 195 43.85 -14.48 50.13
CA TYR A 195 45.00 -15.05 50.81
C TYR A 195 46.25 -14.25 50.45
N ILE A 196 47.13 -14.07 51.43
CA ILE A 196 48.46 -13.52 51.22
C ILE A 196 49.48 -14.40 51.94
N ASP A 197 50.58 -14.73 51.27
CA ASP A 197 51.71 -15.45 51.85
C ASP A 197 52.84 -14.45 52.13
N VAL A 198 53.17 -14.24 53.40
CA VAL A 198 54.26 -13.33 53.85
C VAL A 198 55.20 -14.13 54.74
N ASP A 199 56.49 -14.14 54.39
CA ASP A 199 57.56 -14.84 55.13
C ASP A 199 57.28 -16.33 55.44
N GLY A 200 56.52 -17.00 54.57
CA GLY A 200 56.16 -18.41 54.71
C GLY A 200 54.94 -18.68 55.59
N GLU A 201 54.28 -17.64 56.11
CA GLU A 201 52.99 -17.71 56.79
C GLU A 201 51.86 -17.25 55.86
N ARG A 202 50.72 -17.97 55.88
CA ARG A 202 49.55 -17.67 55.06
C ARG A 202 48.47 -17.01 55.92
N PHE A 203 48.07 -15.82 55.53
CA PHE A 203 46.95 -15.10 56.12
C PHE A 203 45.74 -15.16 55.19
N SER A 204 44.54 -15.23 55.74
CA SER A 204 43.30 -15.17 54.96
C SER A 204 42.14 -14.53 55.72
N ASP A 205 41.25 -13.90 54.96
CA ASP A 205 39.93 -13.46 55.41
C ASP A 205 38.95 -13.65 54.26
N SER A 206 37.67 -13.73 54.59
CA SER A 206 36.61 -14.05 53.64
C SER A 206 35.41 -13.14 53.77
N ALA A 207 34.67 -12.96 52.69
CA ALA A 207 33.42 -12.20 52.64
C ALA A 207 32.33 -13.02 51.95
N ILE A 208 31.07 -12.77 52.29
CA ILE A 208 29.93 -13.44 51.69
C ILE A 208 29.39 -12.59 50.53
N LEU A 209 29.32 -13.20 49.34
CA LEU A 209 28.60 -12.68 48.19
C LEU A 209 27.27 -13.39 48.03
N ASN A 210 26.17 -12.65 48.05
CA ASN A 210 24.87 -13.13 47.61
C ASN A 210 24.64 -12.74 46.14
N VAL A 211 24.39 -13.71 45.27
CA VAL A 211 24.05 -13.48 43.87
C VAL A 211 22.53 -13.56 43.72
N THR A 212 21.92 -12.45 43.30
CA THR A 212 20.47 -12.35 43.06
C THR A 212 20.14 -12.61 41.60
N GLU A 213 18.87 -12.75 41.27
CA GLU A 213 18.40 -12.87 39.89
C GLU A 213 18.90 -11.72 39.00
N ALA A 214 19.05 -12.00 37.69
CA ALA A 214 19.38 -10.98 36.71
C ALA A 214 18.30 -9.88 36.71
N ILE A 215 18.74 -8.64 36.52
CA ILE A 215 17.87 -7.46 36.48
C ILE A 215 17.71 -6.98 35.03
N ALA A 216 16.61 -6.29 34.75
CA ALA A 216 16.40 -5.71 33.42
C ALA A 216 17.37 -4.54 33.18
N VAL A 217 17.97 -4.48 31.99
CA VAL A 217 18.92 -3.42 31.59
C VAL A 217 18.32 -2.50 30.54
N SER A 218 17.57 -3.04 29.59
CA SER A 218 16.91 -2.26 28.55
C SER A 218 15.62 -2.93 28.07
N LEU A 219 14.75 -2.14 27.46
CA LEU A 219 13.54 -2.61 26.79
C LEU A 219 13.51 -2.07 25.37
N GLU A 220 13.08 -2.90 24.42
CA GLU A 220 12.91 -2.56 23.02
C GLU A 220 11.50 -2.95 22.56
N ILE A 221 10.89 -2.13 21.69
CA ILE A 221 9.67 -2.50 20.97
C ILE A 221 10.06 -3.03 19.59
N THR A 222 9.48 -4.16 19.19
CA THR A 222 9.61 -4.74 17.85
C THR A 222 8.24 -4.86 17.19
N PRO A 223 8.06 -4.38 15.95
CA PRO A 223 9.01 -3.59 15.17
C PRO A 223 9.17 -2.16 15.73
N LYS A 224 10.25 -1.46 15.33
CA LYS A 224 10.50 -0.06 15.79
C LYS A 224 9.69 0.96 14.99
N ILE A 225 9.33 0.62 13.76
CA ILE A 225 8.49 1.40 12.85
C ILE A 225 7.52 0.41 12.22
N GLN A 226 6.23 0.74 12.26
CA GLN A 226 5.16 -0.07 11.65
C GLN A 226 4.17 0.85 10.92
N SER A 227 3.46 0.31 9.94
CA SER A 227 2.28 0.96 9.36
C SER A 227 1.04 0.08 9.53
N VAL A 228 -0.12 0.70 9.72
CA VAL A 228 -1.43 0.03 9.80
C VAL A 228 -2.49 0.88 9.09
N SER A 229 -3.45 0.25 8.41
CA SER A 229 -4.60 0.98 7.84
C SER A 229 -5.65 1.30 8.90
N VAL A 230 -6.39 2.39 8.73
CA VAL A 230 -7.55 2.71 9.59
C VAL A 230 -8.52 1.51 9.67
N GLY A 231 -8.93 1.15 10.89
CA GLY A 231 -9.83 0.04 11.19
C GLY A 231 -9.17 -1.34 11.23
N LEU A 232 -7.90 -1.47 10.83
CA LEU A 232 -7.12 -2.70 10.96
C LEU A 232 -6.21 -2.66 12.19
N THR A 233 -5.64 -3.83 12.50
CA THR A 233 -4.79 -4.03 13.67
C THR A 233 -3.41 -4.59 13.32
N GLU A 234 -2.39 -4.19 14.07
CA GLU A 234 -1.02 -4.71 13.99
C GLU A 234 -0.44 -4.96 15.38
N GLN A 235 0.43 -5.96 15.51
CA GLN A 235 0.99 -6.37 16.81
C GLN A 235 2.39 -5.81 17.03
N PHE A 236 2.61 -5.16 18.17
CA PHE A 236 3.94 -4.88 18.69
C PHE A 236 4.32 -5.85 19.80
N SER A 237 5.61 -6.15 19.91
CA SER A 237 6.20 -6.96 20.98
C SER A 237 7.19 -6.14 21.80
N ALA A 238 7.25 -6.37 23.10
CA ALA A 238 8.17 -5.74 24.04
C ALA A 238 9.23 -6.76 24.50
N ILE A 239 10.50 -6.51 24.16
CA ILE A 239 11.62 -7.42 24.45
C ILE A 239 12.58 -6.73 25.41
N VAL A 240 12.75 -7.31 26.60
CA VAL A 240 13.72 -6.86 27.60
C VAL A 240 15.05 -7.57 27.42
N THR A 241 16.15 -6.84 27.56
CA THR A 241 17.50 -7.42 27.71
C THR A 241 17.89 -7.38 29.19
N MET A 242 18.23 -8.54 29.75
CA MET A 242 18.63 -8.73 31.14
C MET A 242 20.14 -8.53 31.34
N SER A 243 20.58 -8.35 32.58
CA SER A 243 22.00 -8.13 32.93
C SER A 243 22.92 -9.30 32.60
N ASP A 244 22.38 -10.50 32.45
CA ASP A 244 23.08 -11.70 32.01
C ASP A 244 23.12 -11.87 30.48
N GLY A 245 22.52 -10.93 29.74
CA GLY A 245 22.42 -10.92 28.28
C GLY A 245 21.23 -11.70 27.72
N THR A 246 20.42 -12.35 28.56
CA THR A 246 19.19 -13.02 28.10
C THR A 246 18.17 -12.00 27.60
N LYS A 247 17.38 -12.40 26.61
CA LYS A 247 16.27 -11.61 26.07
C LYS A 247 14.94 -12.27 26.42
N LEU A 248 14.04 -11.51 27.01
CA LEU A 248 12.71 -11.97 27.43
C LEU A 248 11.64 -11.17 26.69
N ASP A 249 10.69 -11.89 26.08
CA ASP A 249 9.47 -11.27 25.57
C ASP A 249 8.51 -11.04 26.76
N VAL A 250 8.26 -9.77 27.07
CA VAL A 250 7.41 -9.33 28.18
C VAL A 250 6.09 -8.72 27.69
N THR A 251 5.76 -8.84 26.41
CA THR A 251 4.59 -8.20 25.78
C THR A 251 3.30 -8.42 26.56
N ASN A 252 3.09 -9.64 27.05
CA ASN A 252 1.89 -10.07 27.74
C ASN A 252 2.00 -10.06 29.27
N GLU A 253 3.14 -9.61 29.83
CA GLU A 253 3.36 -9.60 31.27
C GLU A 253 2.41 -8.60 31.96
N LYS A 254 1.94 -8.97 33.16
CA LYS A 254 0.94 -8.16 33.88
C LYS A 254 1.49 -6.79 34.28
N SER A 255 2.78 -6.70 34.59
CA SER A 255 3.46 -5.47 35.01
C SER A 255 3.86 -4.55 33.86
N ILE A 256 3.56 -4.92 32.61
CA ILE A 256 3.85 -4.14 31.41
C ILE A 256 2.58 -3.44 30.91
N ASP A 257 2.67 -2.13 30.73
CA ASP A 257 1.60 -1.27 30.26
C ASP A 257 1.97 -0.63 28.92
N TRP A 258 1.05 -0.72 27.97
CA TRP A 258 1.12 -0.12 26.64
C TRP A 258 0.29 1.17 26.59
N SER A 259 0.74 2.16 25.83
CA SER A 259 -0.02 3.40 25.62
C SER A 259 0.25 3.98 24.24
N SER A 260 -0.74 4.66 23.68
CA SER A 260 -0.59 5.50 22.48
C SER A 260 -0.52 6.95 22.90
N ARG A 261 0.41 7.71 22.32
CA ARG A 261 0.51 9.16 22.58
C ARG A 261 -0.64 9.96 21.99
N GLU A 262 -1.22 9.48 20.90
CA GLU A 262 -2.35 10.11 20.20
C GLU A 262 -3.42 9.03 19.94
N PRO A 263 -4.33 8.78 20.92
CA PRO A 263 -5.39 7.77 20.80
C PRO A 263 -6.36 8.01 19.64
N ASP A 264 -6.54 9.27 19.23
CA ASP A 264 -7.37 9.65 18.08
C ASP A 264 -6.75 9.21 16.75
N VAL A 265 -5.42 8.97 16.70
CA VAL A 265 -4.71 8.42 15.54
C VAL A 265 -4.65 6.90 15.61
N ALA A 266 -4.25 6.34 16.76
CA ALA A 266 -4.26 4.89 16.98
C ALA A 266 -4.43 4.54 18.46
N THR A 267 -5.10 3.42 18.74
CA THR A 267 -5.24 2.86 20.10
C THR A 267 -4.36 1.62 20.25
N VAL A 268 -3.98 1.28 21.48
CA VAL A 268 -3.23 0.05 21.81
C VAL A 268 -3.90 -0.66 22.97
N SER A 269 -4.05 -1.98 22.87
CA SER A 269 -4.70 -2.79 23.89
C SER A 269 -3.75 -3.16 25.03
N ASN A 270 -4.30 -3.19 26.24
CA ASN A 270 -3.69 -3.75 27.45
C ASN A 270 -4.43 -5.00 27.96
N GLU A 271 -5.41 -5.48 27.21
CA GLU A 271 -6.23 -6.62 27.61
C GLU A 271 -5.46 -7.94 27.46
N VAL A 272 -5.77 -8.90 28.32
CA VAL A 272 -5.15 -10.24 28.27
C VAL A 272 -5.44 -10.89 26.92
N GLY A 273 -4.40 -11.34 26.24
CA GLY A 273 -4.49 -11.94 24.90
C GLY A 273 -4.44 -10.94 23.74
N SER A 274 -4.40 -9.63 24.01
CA SER A 274 -4.21 -8.59 22.97
C SER A 274 -3.28 -7.46 23.41
N LYS A 275 -2.46 -7.64 24.45
CA LYS A 275 -1.49 -6.61 24.86
C LYS A 275 -0.56 -6.27 23.70
N GLY A 276 -0.36 -4.98 23.46
CA GLY A 276 0.48 -4.49 22.35
C GLY A 276 -0.17 -4.60 20.97
N LEU A 277 -1.42 -5.06 20.86
CA LEU A 277 -2.20 -5.02 19.63
C LEU A 277 -2.70 -3.59 19.42
N VAL A 278 -2.29 -2.97 18.31
CA VAL A 278 -2.59 -1.59 17.95
C VAL A 278 -3.67 -1.56 16.88
N THR A 279 -4.64 -0.65 17.01
CA THR A 279 -5.71 -0.42 16.03
C THR A 279 -5.58 0.99 15.45
N GLY A 280 -5.56 1.12 14.12
CA GLY A 280 -5.57 2.43 13.46
C GLY A 280 -6.95 3.10 13.54
N VAL A 281 -6.99 4.38 13.92
CA VAL A 281 -8.23 5.16 14.11
C VAL A 281 -8.36 6.27 13.07
N ASP A 282 -7.32 7.09 12.89
CA ASP A 282 -7.27 8.13 11.87
C ASP A 282 -5.87 8.22 11.25
N THR A 283 -5.79 8.72 10.02
CA THR A 283 -4.53 8.82 9.29
C THR A 283 -3.56 9.78 9.96
N GLY A 284 -2.30 9.37 10.10
CA GLY A 284 -1.30 10.19 10.77
C GLY A 284 -0.09 9.40 11.26
N TRP A 285 0.76 10.08 12.03
CA TRP A 285 1.88 9.45 12.73
C TRP A 285 1.62 9.54 14.22
N THR A 286 1.88 8.46 14.96
CA THR A 286 1.82 8.45 16.42
C THR A 286 2.96 7.63 17.00
N THR A 287 3.12 7.68 18.32
CA THR A 287 4.10 6.90 19.06
C THR A 287 3.38 5.92 19.97
N ILE A 288 3.74 4.65 19.85
CA ILE A 288 3.36 3.60 20.79
C ILE A 288 4.45 3.51 21.84
N ALA A 289 4.08 3.62 23.11
CA ALA A 289 4.98 3.51 24.24
C ALA A 289 4.63 2.28 25.08
N VAL A 290 5.66 1.68 25.66
CA VAL A 290 5.54 0.58 26.61
C VAL A 290 6.39 0.88 27.83
N SER A 291 5.90 0.57 29.02
CA SER A 291 6.65 0.73 30.27
C SER A 291 6.17 -0.24 31.33
N GLY A 292 7.04 -0.55 32.30
CA GLY A 292 6.66 -1.42 33.41
C GLY A 292 7.83 -1.86 34.26
N GLN A 293 7.55 -2.72 35.25
CA GLN A 293 8.58 -3.34 36.09
C GLN A 293 8.90 -4.76 35.63
N VAL A 294 10.18 -5.06 35.46
CA VAL A 294 10.70 -6.40 35.12
C VAL A 294 11.87 -6.72 36.05
N ASN A 295 11.74 -7.78 36.83
CA ASN A 295 12.71 -8.21 37.86
C ASN A 295 13.20 -7.06 38.76
N GLY A 296 12.28 -6.23 39.23
CA GLY A 296 12.55 -5.13 40.16
C GLY A 296 13.01 -3.82 39.53
N GLU A 297 13.33 -3.81 38.23
CA GLU A 297 13.76 -2.60 37.52
C GLU A 297 12.64 -2.02 36.66
N PHE A 298 12.56 -0.68 36.61
CA PHE A 298 11.62 0.02 35.76
C PHE A 298 12.22 0.23 34.36
N VAL A 299 11.52 -0.23 33.34
CA VAL A 299 11.94 -0.13 31.95
C VAL A 299 10.86 0.54 31.11
N ASN A 300 11.28 1.22 30.04
CA ASN A 300 10.38 1.85 29.08
C ASN A 300 11.00 1.90 27.69
N ALA A 301 10.15 1.93 26.66
CA ALA A 301 10.54 2.04 25.26
C ALA A 301 9.41 2.67 24.43
N SER A 302 9.74 3.05 23.19
CA SER A 302 8.76 3.61 22.25
C SER A 302 9.06 3.21 20.80
N ALA A 303 8.01 3.09 20.00
CA ALA A 303 8.03 2.81 18.56
C ALA A 303 7.17 3.82 17.81
N SER A 304 7.51 4.06 16.54
CA SER A 304 6.75 4.93 15.65
C SER A 304 5.71 4.12 14.88
N LEU A 305 4.50 4.64 14.76
CA LEU A 305 3.43 4.05 13.97
C LEU A 305 2.92 5.05 12.95
N GLN A 306 2.81 4.62 11.70
CA GLN A 306 2.06 5.35 10.67
C GLN A 306 0.70 4.71 10.47
N VAL A 307 -0.36 5.47 10.67
CA VAL A 307 -1.71 5.08 10.27
C VAL A 307 -1.98 5.60 8.86
N ILE A 308 -2.18 4.69 7.92
CA ILE A 308 -2.49 4.99 6.52
C ILE A 308 -3.99 4.87 6.27
N ARG A 309 -4.42 5.31 5.08
CA ARG A 309 -5.84 5.32 4.70
C ARG A 309 -6.46 3.92 4.82
N ALA A 310 -7.75 3.90 5.13
CA ALA A 310 -8.55 2.68 5.09
C ALA A 310 -8.48 2.04 3.69
N VAL A 311 -8.55 0.72 3.65
CA VAL A 311 -8.47 -0.07 2.41
C VAL A 311 -9.81 -0.69 2.10
N ILE A 312 -10.09 -0.97 0.83
CA ILE A 312 -11.33 -1.65 0.44
C ILE A 312 -11.27 -3.10 0.92
N THR A 313 -12.35 -3.57 1.53
CA THR A 313 -12.51 -4.93 2.06
C THR A 313 -13.57 -5.74 1.31
N SER A 314 -14.57 -5.08 0.76
CA SER A 314 -15.57 -5.70 -0.11
C SER A 314 -16.14 -4.69 -1.10
N LEU A 315 -16.75 -5.20 -2.17
CA LEU A 315 -17.51 -4.45 -3.16
C LEU A 315 -18.94 -5.01 -3.20
N GLU A 316 -19.92 -4.18 -3.51
CA GLU A 316 -21.32 -4.55 -3.70
C GLU A 316 -21.88 -3.83 -4.92
N VAL A 317 -22.43 -4.57 -5.87
CA VAL A 317 -23.09 -4.06 -7.08
C VAL A 317 -24.60 -4.04 -6.85
N THR A 318 -25.21 -2.85 -6.99
CA THR A 318 -26.65 -2.65 -6.81
C THR A 318 -27.28 -2.08 -8.09
N PRO A 319 -28.47 -2.56 -8.50
CA PRO A 319 -29.22 -3.67 -7.92
C PRO A 319 -28.62 -5.04 -8.28
N GLU A 320 -28.86 -6.07 -7.45
CA GLU A 320 -28.39 -7.45 -7.70
C GLU A 320 -28.99 -8.06 -8.98
N THR A 321 -30.22 -7.66 -9.33
CA THR A 321 -30.88 -8.05 -10.58
C THR A 321 -31.60 -6.86 -11.20
N GLU A 322 -31.45 -6.68 -12.51
CA GLU A 322 -32.25 -5.73 -13.29
C GLU A 322 -32.73 -6.31 -14.63
N THR A 323 -33.73 -5.66 -15.21
CA THR A 323 -34.30 -5.97 -16.52
C THR A 323 -34.33 -4.73 -17.41
N VAL A 324 -33.99 -4.88 -18.69
CA VAL A 324 -34.00 -3.77 -19.66
C VAL A 324 -34.40 -4.25 -21.06
N PRO A 325 -35.29 -3.54 -21.78
CA PRO A 325 -35.51 -3.81 -23.20
C PRO A 325 -34.26 -3.55 -24.05
N ALA A 326 -34.08 -4.32 -25.12
CA ALA A 326 -33.02 -4.05 -26.09
C ALA A 326 -33.10 -2.61 -26.64
N GLY A 327 -31.97 -1.92 -26.69
CA GLY A 327 -31.85 -0.51 -27.09
C GLY A 327 -32.05 0.52 -25.97
N LEU A 328 -32.49 0.10 -24.78
CA LEU A 328 -32.56 0.97 -23.59
C LEU A 328 -31.41 0.69 -22.62
N ALA A 329 -31.25 1.60 -21.65
CA ALA A 329 -30.17 1.55 -20.67
C ALA A 329 -30.67 1.65 -19.22
N LYS A 330 -29.90 1.05 -18.30
CA LYS A 330 -30.13 1.06 -16.85
C LYS A 330 -28.81 1.24 -16.09
N PRO A 331 -28.77 2.07 -15.04
CA PRO A 331 -27.57 2.24 -14.24
C PRO A 331 -27.41 1.13 -13.20
N PHE A 332 -26.18 0.65 -13.05
CA PHE A 332 -25.70 -0.09 -11.88
C PHE A 332 -24.80 0.81 -11.04
N LYS A 333 -24.76 0.55 -9.74
CA LYS A 333 -23.88 1.23 -8.79
C LYS A 333 -22.96 0.23 -8.12
N ALA A 334 -21.75 0.67 -7.79
CA ALA A 334 -20.80 -0.09 -6.99
C ALA A 334 -20.54 0.64 -5.66
N PHE A 335 -20.71 -0.07 -4.56
CA PHE A 335 -20.42 0.41 -3.21
C PHE A 335 -19.24 -0.36 -2.62
N ALA A 336 -18.23 0.34 -2.12
CA ALA A 336 -17.08 -0.28 -1.47
C ALA A 336 -17.19 -0.15 0.05
N THR A 337 -16.99 -1.25 0.76
CA THR A 337 -16.85 -1.27 2.23
C THR A 337 -15.37 -1.15 2.58
N LEU A 338 -15.00 -0.10 3.29
CA LEU A 338 -13.63 0.13 3.75
C LEU A 338 -13.33 -0.62 5.05
N SER A 339 -12.05 -0.79 5.37
CA SER A 339 -11.59 -1.41 6.62
C SER A 339 -12.00 -0.64 7.87
N SER A 340 -12.33 0.65 7.73
CA SER A 340 -12.95 1.48 8.77
C SER A 340 -14.42 1.12 9.07
N GLY A 341 -15.06 0.30 8.22
CA GLY A 341 -16.49 0.02 8.22
C GLY A 341 -17.33 1.03 7.43
N GLU A 342 -16.73 2.08 6.87
CA GLU A 342 -17.41 3.06 6.02
C GLU A 342 -17.79 2.44 4.67
N VAL A 343 -18.99 2.76 4.18
CA VAL A 343 -19.46 2.35 2.85
C VAL A 343 -19.52 3.57 1.95
N ILE A 344 -18.83 3.53 0.81
CA ILE A 344 -18.73 4.64 -0.14
C ILE A 344 -19.23 4.23 -1.53
N ASP A 345 -19.97 5.11 -2.21
CA ASP A 345 -20.36 4.93 -3.62
C ASP A 345 -19.13 5.19 -4.51
N VAL A 346 -18.61 4.13 -5.11
CA VAL A 346 -17.41 4.13 -5.96
C VAL A 346 -17.75 3.99 -7.45
N THR A 347 -19.02 4.04 -7.82
CA THR A 347 -19.51 3.81 -9.21
C THR A 347 -18.71 4.58 -10.26
N ASN A 348 -18.40 5.84 -9.97
CA ASN A 348 -17.69 6.76 -10.86
C ASN A 348 -16.20 6.90 -10.54
N ASP A 349 -15.66 6.16 -9.57
CA ASP A 349 -14.24 6.24 -9.25
C ASP A 349 -13.40 5.68 -10.41
N SER A 350 -12.33 6.39 -10.78
CA SER A 350 -11.41 6.00 -11.85
C SER A 350 -10.80 4.60 -11.69
N ALA A 351 -10.65 4.12 -10.44
CA ALA A 351 -10.09 2.81 -10.14
C ALA A 351 -11.09 1.66 -10.36
N ILE A 352 -12.41 1.93 -10.36
CA ILE A 352 -13.42 0.91 -10.66
C ILE A 352 -13.42 0.62 -12.15
N SER A 353 -13.53 -0.66 -12.51
CA SER A 353 -13.77 -1.09 -13.87
C SER A 353 -15.00 -1.98 -13.93
N TRP A 354 -15.82 -1.77 -14.97
CA TRP A 354 -17.04 -2.52 -15.23
C TRP A 354 -16.86 -3.46 -16.42
N SER A 355 -17.51 -4.61 -16.39
CA SER A 355 -17.55 -5.53 -17.53
C SER A 355 -18.90 -6.23 -17.63
N SER A 356 -19.23 -6.67 -18.84
CA SER A 356 -20.38 -7.53 -19.13
C SER A 356 -19.87 -8.88 -19.59
N SER A 357 -20.49 -9.96 -19.14
CA SER A 357 -20.13 -11.33 -19.54
C SER A 357 -20.32 -11.58 -21.04
N ASP A 358 -21.23 -10.85 -21.71
CA ASP A 358 -21.41 -10.90 -23.16
C ASP A 358 -21.87 -9.54 -23.72
N SER A 359 -20.96 -8.83 -24.39
CA SER A 359 -21.23 -7.52 -25.01
C SER A 359 -22.19 -7.58 -26.19
N LYS A 360 -22.49 -8.76 -26.73
CA LYS A 360 -23.51 -8.94 -27.77
C LYS A 360 -24.92 -8.94 -27.21
N ILE A 361 -25.09 -9.22 -25.92
CA ILE A 361 -26.38 -9.20 -25.22
C ILE A 361 -26.56 -7.86 -24.51
N ALA A 362 -25.57 -7.39 -23.75
CA ALA A 362 -25.57 -6.05 -23.17
C ALA A 362 -24.16 -5.49 -23.01
N THR A 363 -23.98 -4.20 -23.22
CA THR A 363 -22.74 -3.48 -22.92
C THR A 363 -22.84 -2.77 -21.58
N ILE A 364 -21.71 -2.42 -20.97
CA ILE A 364 -21.66 -1.53 -19.80
C ILE A 364 -20.55 -0.49 -19.97
N SER A 365 -20.86 0.76 -19.65
CA SER A 365 -19.93 1.87 -19.87
C SER A 365 -18.88 1.98 -18.76
N ASN A 366 -17.64 2.28 -19.19
CA ASN A 366 -16.53 2.72 -18.33
C ASN A 366 -16.13 4.18 -18.59
N SER A 367 -16.93 4.92 -19.36
CA SER A 367 -16.68 6.34 -19.65
C SER A 367 -17.03 7.21 -18.45
N GLU A 368 -16.30 8.30 -18.26
CA GLU A 368 -16.52 9.27 -17.18
C GLU A 368 -17.94 9.88 -17.16
N VAL A 369 -18.66 9.84 -18.28
CA VAL A 369 -20.00 10.45 -18.41
C VAL A 369 -21.12 9.53 -17.90
N ASP A 370 -20.96 8.22 -18.07
CA ASP A 370 -22.04 7.24 -17.91
C ASP A 370 -21.56 5.91 -17.30
N LYS A 371 -20.45 5.95 -16.55
CA LYS A 371 -19.85 4.78 -15.89
C LYS A 371 -20.87 3.96 -15.10
N GLY A 372 -20.82 2.65 -15.26
CA GLY A 372 -21.79 1.74 -14.64
C GLY A 372 -23.15 1.69 -15.33
N THR A 373 -23.36 2.39 -16.44
CA THR A 373 -24.61 2.31 -17.22
C THR A 373 -24.56 1.15 -18.20
N ALA A 374 -25.48 0.19 -18.04
CA ALA A 374 -25.62 -0.96 -18.92
C ALA A 374 -26.68 -0.70 -20.01
N THR A 375 -26.38 -1.05 -21.26
CA THR A 375 -27.30 -0.90 -22.41
C THR A 375 -27.61 -2.27 -23.00
N GLY A 376 -28.90 -2.59 -23.14
CA GLY A 376 -29.33 -3.84 -23.78
C GLY A 376 -29.09 -3.80 -25.29
N VAL A 377 -28.53 -4.87 -25.85
CA VAL A 377 -28.22 -5.02 -27.27
C VAL A 377 -29.09 -6.09 -27.92
N ALA A 378 -29.21 -7.26 -27.29
CA ALA A 378 -30.02 -8.37 -27.77
C ALA A 378 -30.62 -9.15 -26.59
N MET A 379 -31.70 -9.88 -26.82
CA MET A 379 -32.34 -10.68 -25.79
C MET A 379 -31.38 -11.71 -25.16
N GLY A 380 -31.38 -11.79 -23.84
CA GLY A 380 -30.56 -12.75 -23.10
C GLY A 380 -30.28 -12.29 -21.68
N GLU A 381 -29.57 -13.11 -20.91
CA GLU A 381 -29.11 -12.78 -19.56
C GLU A 381 -27.58 -12.62 -19.59
N VAL A 382 -27.07 -11.56 -18.95
CA VAL A 382 -25.64 -11.36 -18.70
C VAL A 382 -25.36 -11.11 -17.23
N THR A 383 -24.13 -11.39 -16.84
CA THR A 383 -23.57 -10.93 -15.58
C THR A 383 -22.81 -9.62 -15.81
N ILE A 384 -23.17 -8.61 -15.03
CA ILE A 384 -22.46 -7.33 -14.93
C ILE A 384 -21.51 -7.42 -13.74
N THR A 385 -20.23 -7.14 -13.96
CA THR A 385 -19.20 -7.22 -12.92
C THR A 385 -18.57 -5.85 -12.72
N ALA A 386 -18.52 -5.38 -11.46
CA ALA A 386 -17.62 -4.32 -11.06
C ALA A 386 -16.39 -4.93 -10.39
N PHE A 387 -15.20 -4.40 -10.69
CA PHE A 387 -13.97 -4.83 -10.03
C PHE A 387 -13.03 -3.66 -9.74
N VAL A 388 -12.19 -3.84 -8.73
CA VAL A 388 -11.14 -2.91 -8.31
C VAL A 388 -9.92 -3.69 -7.83
N GLU A 389 -8.73 -3.20 -8.15
CA GLU A 389 -7.49 -3.71 -7.57
C GLU A 389 -7.13 -2.89 -6.33
N ALA A 390 -7.13 -3.52 -5.16
CA ALA A 390 -6.76 -2.91 -3.89
C ALA A 390 -5.75 -3.81 -3.17
N ASN A 391 -4.65 -3.23 -2.70
CA ASN A 391 -3.56 -3.95 -2.02
C ASN A 391 -2.96 -5.13 -2.82
N GLY A 392 -3.01 -5.07 -4.16
CA GLY A 392 -2.53 -6.14 -5.04
C GLY A 392 -3.48 -7.35 -5.13
N GLU A 393 -4.70 -7.21 -4.61
CA GLU A 393 -5.78 -8.19 -4.76
C GLU A 393 -6.93 -7.59 -5.56
N GLU A 394 -7.56 -8.42 -6.40
CA GLU A 394 -8.75 -8.04 -7.14
C GLU A 394 -9.99 -8.29 -6.27
N ILE A 395 -10.75 -7.23 -6.01
CA ILE A 395 -12.03 -7.28 -5.30
C ILE A 395 -13.13 -7.06 -6.34
N THR A 396 -14.07 -7.99 -6.43
CA THR A 396 -15.16 -7.95 -7.41
C THR A 396 -16.50 -8.19 -6.76
N ASP A 397 -17.56 -7.70 -7.38
CA ASP A 397 -18.92 -8.15 -7.14
C ASP A 397 -19.74 -8.10 -8.44
N THR A 398 -20.85 -8.84 -8.48
CA THR A 398 -21.62 -9.07 -9.70
C THR A 398 -23.11 -8.89 -9.52
N ALA A 399 -23.77 -8.39 -10.57
CA ALA A 399 -25.22 -8.35 -10.70
C ALA A 399 -25.68 -9.01 -12.00
N LYS A 400 -26.96 -9.41 -12.06
CA LYS A 400 -27.58 -9.97 -13.27
C LYS A 400 -28.37 -8.92 -14.02
N LEU A 401 -28.23 -8.91 -15.34
CA LEU A 401 -29.06 -8.12 -16.23
C LEU A 401 -29.77 -9.02 -17.23
N LEU A 402 -31.10 -9.00 -17.22
CA LEU A 402 -31.93 -9.66 -18.23
C LEU A 402 -32.36 -8.64 -19.28
N VAL A 403 -31.92 -8.85 -20.52
CA VAL A 403 -32.35 -8.07 -21.67
C VAL A 403 -33.59 -8.71 -22.28
N THR A 404 -34.69 -7.97 -22.29
CA THR A 404 -35.97 -8.40 -22.89
C THR A 404 -36.09 -7.94 -24.33
N GLU A 405 -37.18 -8.34 -25.00
CA GLU A 405 -37.53 -7.83 -26.33
C GLU A 405 -37.54 -6.30 -26.36
N ALA A 406 -37.14 -5.74 -27.50
CA ALA A 406 -37.25 -4.31 -27.75
C ALA A 406 -38.73 -3.89 -27.62
N VAL A 407 -38.95 -2.67 -27.12
CA VAL A 407 -40.28 -2.11 -26.95
C VAL A 407 -40.54 -1.06 -28.02
N MET A 408 -41.81 -0.90 -28.40
CA MET A 408 -42.23 0.15 -29.31
C MET A 408 -41.96 1.53 -28.70
N VAL A 409 -41.28 2.42 -29.43
CA VAL A 409 -41.02 3.80 -29.02
C VAL A 409 -42.02 4.75 -29.67
N HIS A 410 -42.13 4.72 -30.99
CA HIS A 410 -43.07 5.56 -31.74
C HIS A 410 -43.47 4.94 -33.08
N LEU A 411 -44.47 5.53 -33.74
CA LEU A 411 -44.90 5.22 -35.10
C LEU A 411 -44.36 6.32 -36.04
N ASP A 412 -43.87 5.95 -37.22
CA ASP A 412 -43.47 6.88 -38.27
C ASP A 412 -44.31 6.63 -39.53
N VAL A 413 -44.95 7.67 -40.05
CA VAL A 413 -45.65 7.71 -41.33
C VAL A 413 -44.75 8.39 -42.35
N THR A 414 -44.48 7.72 -43.47
CA THR A 414 -43.66 8.23 -44.57
C THR A 414 -44.42 8.18 -45.89
N PRO A 415 -44.07 9.04 -46.88
CA PRO A 415 -43.01 10.06 -46.83
C PRO A 415 -43.41 11.27 -45.95
N LYS A 416 -42.45 11.81 -45.17
CA LYS A 416 -42.58 13.11 -44.48
C LYS A 416 -41.93 14.22 -45.33
N PRO A 417 -42.34 15.49 -45.19
CA PRO A 417 -41.63 16.61 -45.80
C PRO A 417 -40.16 16.62 -45.34
N GLN A 418 -39.22 16.57 -46.28
CA GLN A 418 -37.79 16.82 -45.96
C GLN A 418 -37.57 18.33 -45.82
N GLU A 419 -36.65 18.78 -44.95
CA GLU A 419 -36.33 20.22 -44.81
C GLU A 419 -35.85 20.88 -46.12
N SER A 420 -35.50 20.09 -47.13
CA SER A 420 -35.33 20.52 -48.52
C SER A 420 -36.52 20.06 -49.38
N LEU A 421 -37.56 20.88 -49.43
CA LEU A 421 -38.59 21.01 -50.47
C LEU A 421 -39.39 19.81 -51.03
N ASP A 422 -39.20 18.57 -50.58
CA ASP A 422 -40.08 17.46 -50.98
C ASP A 422 -41.20 17.27 -49.95
N THR A 423 -42.20 18.16 -49.93
CA THR A 423 -43.50 17.79 -49.36
C THR A 423 -44.07 16.67 -50.22
N PRO A 424 -44.65 15.59 -49.67
CA PRO A 424 -45.36 14.62 -50.48
C PRO A 424 -46.43 15.33 -51.33
N GLN A 425 -46.17 15.50 -52.63
CA GLN A 425 -47.14 16.10 -53.56
C GLN A 425 -47.78 15.03 -54.45
N ILE A 426 -49.06 15.24 -54.79
CA ILE A 426 -49.75 14.54 -55.88
C ILE A 426 -50.70 15.49 -56.60
N PRO A 427 -50.81 15.42 -57.94
CA PRO A 427 -51.91 16.05 -58.66
C PRO A 427 -53.28 15.49 -58.23
N SER A 428 -54.34 16.31 -58.29
CA SER A 428 -55.72 15.81 -58.16
C SER A 428 -55.98 14.65 -59.13
N GLY A 429 -56.57 13.56 -58.62
CA GLY A 429 -56.84 12.31 -59.35
C GLY A 429 -55.69 11.29 -59.34
N MET A 430 -54.50 11.64 -58.87
CA MET A 430 -53.36 10.72 -58.74
C MET A 430 -53.30 10.10 -57.35
N THR A 431 -52.48 9.05 -57.20
CA THR A 431 -52.32 8.32 -55.94
C THR A 431 -50.88 8.32 -55.45
N LYS A 432 -50.69 8.21 -54.14
CA LYS A 432 -49.38 8.06 -53.49
C LYS A 432 -49.49 7.13 -52.30
N GLN A 433 -48.57 6.16 -52.25
CA GLN A 433 -48.52 5.18 -51.17
C GLN A 433 -47.81 5.79 -49.95
N PHE A 434 -48.51 5.80 -48.82
CA PHE A 434 -47.91 6.06 -47.52
C PHE A 434 -47.56 4.75 -46.84
N LYS A 435 -46.49 4.77 -46.05
CA LYS A 435 -46.00 3.64 -45.25
C LYS A 435 -46.03 4.02 -43.78
N ALA A 436 -46.49 3.10 -42.93
CA ALA A 436 -46.44 3.25 -41.48
C ALA A 436 -45.45 2.23 -40.92
N GLU A 437 -44.44 2.70 -40.20
CA GLU A 437 -43.40 1.87 -39.58
C GLU A 437 -43.35 2.12 -38.08
N VAL A 438 -43.42 1.05 -37.30
CA VAL A 438 -43.12 1.12 -35.87
C VAL A 438 -41.61 1.18 -35.70
N VAL A 439 -41.14 2.15 -34.91
CA VAL A 439 -39.74 2.23 -34.49
C VAL A 439 -39.61 1.65 -33.09
N MET A 440 -38.82 0.59 -32.99
CA MET A 440 -38.53 -0.11 -31.74
C MET A 440 -37.36 0.53 -31.00
N SER A 441 -37.20 0.23 -29.70
CA SER A 441 -36.15 0.83 -28.86
C SER A 441 -34.72 0.50 -29.29
N ASP A 442 -34.52 -0.61 -30.01
CA ASP A 442 -33.26 -1.02 -30.62
C ASP A 442 -32.98 -0.36 -31.98
N GLY A 443 -33.88 0.51 -32.45
CA GLY A 443 -33.82 1.15 -33.76
C GLY A 443 -34.38 0.31 -34.92
N THR A 444 -34.84 -0.92 -34.66
CA THR A 444 -35.51 -1.75 -35.66
C THR A 444 -36.80 -1.06 -36.13
N ARG A 445 -37.01 -1.05 -37.45
CA ARG A 445 -38.26 -0.58 -38.07
C ARG A 445 -39.09 -1.76 -38.53
N ILE A 446 -40.34 -1.81 -38.07
CA ILE A 446 -41.31 -2.84 -38.46
C ILE A 446 -42.39 -2.18 -39.31
N ASP A 447 -42.49 -2.58 -40.57
CA ASP A 447 -43.57 -2.12 -41.46
C ASP A 447 -44.90 -2.68 -40.99
N VAL A 448 -45.79 -1.79 -40.56
CA VAL A 448 -47.14 -2.09 -40.10
C VAL A 448 -48.21 -1.54 -41.04
N THR A 449 -47.83 -1.04 -42.22
CA THR A 449 -48.73 -0.38 -43.21
C THR A 449 -50.00 -1.17 -43.47
N THR A 450 -49.89 -2.50 -43.50
CA THR A 450 -50.99 -3.42 -43.81
C THR A 450 -51.58 -4.12 -42.58
N ALA A 451 -51.04 -3.88 -41.37
CA ALA A 451 -51.45 -4.58 -40.15
C ALA A 451 -52.96 -4.41 -39.86
N ASP A 452 -53.59 -5.46 -39.33
CA ASP A 452 -55.04 -5.50 -39.10
C ASP A 452 -55.51 -4.51 -38.04
N ASN A 453 -54.62 -4.16 -37.11
CA ASN A 453 -54.84 -3.19 -36.04
C ASN A 453 -54.33 -1.77 -36.38
N LEU A 454 -53.93 -1.52 -37.62
CA LEU A 454 -53.59 -0.18 -38.13
C LEU A 454 -54.76 0.40 -38.94
N TYR A 455 -55.09 1.67 -38.69
CA TYR A 455 -56.11 2.41 -39.42
C TYR A 455 -55.58 3.73 -39.98
N TRP A 456 -55.78 3.97 -41.27
CA TRP A 456 -55.44 5.20 -41.98
C TRP A 456 -56.61 6.18 -42.00
N SER A 457 -56.34 7.47 -41.84
CA SER A 457 -57.34 8.53 -41.99
C SER A 457 -56.76 9.76 -42.65
N SER A 458 -57.58 10.44 -43.43
CA SER A 458 -57.30 11.79 -43.92
C SER A 458 -58.06 12.79 -43.04
N ASP A 459 -57.38 13.85 -42.62
CA ASP A 459 -58.00 14.92 -41.83
C ASP A 459 -59.06 15.70 -42.64
N ASP A 460 -58.92 15.74 -43.97
CA ASP A 460 -59.92 16.28 -44.90
C ASP A 460 -60.07 15.39 -46.15
N PRO A 461 -61.08 14.48 -46.15
CA PRO A 461 -61.41 13.65 -47.31
C PRO A 461 -61.81 14.40 -48.58
N MET A 462 -62.13 15.70 -48.50
CA MET A 462 -62.43 16.53 -49.67
C MET A 462 -61.16 16.96 -50.42
N ILE A 463 -60.00 17.00 -49.74
CA ILE A 463 -58.70 17.31 -50.33
C ILE A 463 -58.01 16.02 -50.78
N ALA A 464 -57.91 15.01 -49.92
CA ALA A 464 -57.41 13.68 -50.30
C ALA A 464 -58.09 12.58 -49.48
N THR A 465 -58.29 11.41 -50.09
CA THR A 465 -58.74 10.21 -49.37
C THR A 465 -57.57 9.26 -49.13
N VAL A 466 -57.67 8.34 -48.16
CA VAL A 466 -56.68 7.27 -47.95
C VAL A 466 -57.39 5.94 -47.73
N SER A 467 -56.94 4.90 -48.44
CA SER A 467 -57.59 3.59 -48.42
C SER A 467 -57.17 2.77 -47.21
N ASN A 468 -58.15 2.05 -46.64
CA ASN A 468 -57.95 1.00 -45.62
C ASN A 468 -58.24 -0.40 -46.17
N SER A 469 -58.51 -0.51 -47.47
CA SER A 469 -58.87 -1.76 -48.14
C SER A 469 -57.67 -2.69 -48.26
N ALA A 470 -57.89 -4.00 -48.17
CA ALA A 470 -56.84 -4.99 -48.37
C ALA A 470 -56.20 -4.83 -49.76
N GLY A 471 -54.86 -4.74 -49.80
CA GLY A 471 -54.09 -4.49 -51.04
C GLY A 471 -53.84 -3.01 -51.35
N GLU A 472 -54.56 -2.09 -50.70
CA GLU A 472 -54.44 -0.63 -50.94
C GLU A 472 -54.29 0.17 -49.63
N LYS A 473 -54.08 -0.49 -48.47
CA LYS A 473 -53.89 0.20 -47.19
C LYS A 473 -52.77 1.24 -47.28
N GLY A 474 -53.07 2.49 -46.91
CA GLY A 474 -52.14 3.62 -46.97
C GLY A 474 -52.02 4.27 -48.35
N LEU A 475 -52.75 3.82 -49.38
CA LEU A 475 -52.79 4.49 -50.67
C LEU A 475 -53.68 5.75 -50.58
N ALA A 476 -53.05 6.92 -50.61
CA ALA A 476 -53.74 8.20 -50.64
C ALA A 476 -54.09 8.61 -52.08
N THR A 477 -55.25 9.21 -52.30
CA THR A 477 -55.74 9.69 -53.60
C THR A 477 -56.12 11.16 -53.49
N GLY A 478 -55.53 12.01 -54.34
CA GLY A 478 -55.84 13.44 -54.39
C GLY A 478 -57.24 13.68 -54.96
N VAL A 479 -58.03 14.52 -54.30
CA VAL A 479 -59.41 14.86 -54.66
C VAL A 479 -59.49 16.32 -55.12
N ASP A 480 -59.06 17.26 -54.28
CA ASP A 480 -59.06 18.70 -54.57
C ASP A 480 -57.77 19.35 -54.07
N VAL A 481 -57.45 20.53 -54.60
CA VAL A 481 -56.20 21.25 -54.33
C VAL A 481 -56.17 21.70 -52.86
N GLY A 482 -55.06 21.42 -52.18
CA GLY A 482 -54.85 21.85 -50.80
C GLY A 482 -53.90 20.94 -50.02
N ASP A 483 -53.65 21.32 -48.78
CA ASP A 483 -52.82 20.57 -47.86
C ASP A 483 -53.67 19.76 -46.89
N VAL A 484 -53.33 18.48 -46.69
CA VAL A 484 -54.04 17.59 -45.78
C VAL A 484 -53.07 16.64 -45.08
N PHE A 485 -53.34 16.29 -43.82
CA PHE A 485 -52.58 15.28 -43.11
C PHE A 485 -53.16 13.89 -43.37
N ILE A 486 -52.26 12.97 -43.74
CA ILE A 486 -52.53 11.54 -43.77
C ILE A 486 -51.99 10.94 -42.47
N THR A 487 -52.90 10.41 -41.66
CA THR A 487 -52.63 9.90 -40.31
C THR A 487 -52.73 8.39 -40.30
N ALA A 488 -51.76 7.71 -39.69
CA ALA A 488 -51.85 6.29 -39.36
C ALA A 488 -52.02 6.14 -37.85
N ARG A 489 -53.01 5.33 -37.43
CA ARG A 489 -53.29 5.02 -36.03
C ARG A 489 -53.12 3.53 -35.79
N LEU A 490 -52.18 3.16 -34.93
CA LEU A 490 -51.96 1.78 -34.51
C LEU A 490 -52.63 1.52 -33.17
N LEU A 491 -53.51 0.52 -33.12
CA LEU A 491 -54.19 0.06 -31.92
C LEU A 491 -53.40 -1.11 -31.31
N SER A 492 -52.72 -0.88 -30.19
CA SER A 492 -52.07 -1.93 -29.42
C SER A 492 -52.83 -2.15 -28.11
N ASP A 493 -52.65 -3.31 -27.47
CA ASP A 493 -53.39 -3.70 -26.27
C ASP A 493 -53.25 -2.65 -25.14
N GLY A 494 -54.27 -1.79 -25.02
CA GLY A 494 -54.37 -0.75 -24.01
C GLY A 494 -53.83 0.65 -24.39
N TYR A 495 -53.19 0.82 -25.54
CA TYR A 495 -52.63 2.11 -25.97
C TYR A 495 -52.76 2.35 -27.48
N THR A 496 -52.98 3.61 -27.87
CA THR A 496 -53.04 4.05 -29.27
C THR A 496 -51.84 4.93 -29.58
N VAL A 497 -51.09 4.59 -30.63
CA VAL A 497 -49.99 5.41 -31.13
C VAL A 497 -50.35 5.88 -32.52
N GLU A 498 -50.13 7.16 -32.80
CA GLU A 498 -50.42 7.75 -34.10
C GLU A 498 -49.27 8.63 -34.56
N ASP A 499 -49.12 8.75 -35.87
CA ASP A 499 -48.25 9.71 -36.53
C ASP A 499 -48.89 10.15 -37.84
N HIS A 500 -48.45 11.28 -38.37
CA HIS A 500 -49.03 11.92 -39.54
C HIS A 500 -47.97 12.45 -40.49
N ALA A 501 -48.34 12.52 -41.76
CA ALA A 501 -47.54 13.14 -42.81
C ALA A 501 -48.38 14.12 -43.62
N LEU A 502 -47.81 15.28 -43.94
CA LEU A 502 -48.44 16.29 -44.78
C LEU A 502 -48.45 15.81 -46.23
N LEU A 503 -49.60 15.91 -46.89
CA LEU A 503 -49.81 15.68 -48.31
C LEU A 503 -50.34 16.98 -48.94
N THR A 504 -49.63 17.49 -49.94
CA THR A 504 -50.10 18.62 -50.75
C THR A 504 -50.69 18.08 -52.05
N VAL A 505 -51.99 18.28 -52.23
CA VAL A 505 -52.66 18.01 -53.51
C VAL A 505 -52.54 19.27 -54.36
N THR A 506 -51.89 19.15 -55.50
CA THR A 506 -51.68 20.26 -56.43
C THR A 506 -52.71 20.21 -57.56
N GLU A 507 -52.88 21.34 -58.26
CA GLU A 507 -53.61 21.33 -59.51
C GLU A 507 -52.95 20.33 -60.48
N PRO A 508 -53.74 19.64 -61.32
CA PRO A 508 -53.18 18.81 -62.38
C PRO A 508 -52.42 19.69 -63.38
N HIS A 509 -51.14 19.91 -63.12
CA HIS A 509 -50.27 20.67 -64.01
C HIS A 509 -49.97 19.83 -65.25
N SER A 510 -50.55 20.27 -66.37
CA SER A 510 -50.32 19.70 -67.69
C SER A 510 -49.30 20.55 -68.44
N VAL A 511 -48.00 20.29 -68.29
CA VAL A 511 -47.00 20.92 -69.18
C VAL A 511 -47.11 20.24 -70.54
N SER A 512 -47.66 20.96 -71.53
CA SER A 512 -47.72 20.48 -72.91
C SER A 512 -46.51 21.00 -73.67
N LEU A 513 -45.54 20.13 -73.94
CA LEU A 513 -44.43 20.45 -74.82
C LEU A 513 -44.90 20.33 -76.28
N VAL A 514 -44.55 21.32 -77.12
CA VAL A 514 -44.79 21.27 -78.57
C VAL A 514 -43.48 21.62 -79.26
N VAL A 515 -42.88 20.64 -79.96
CA VAL A 515 -41.57 20.80 -80.61
C VAL A 515 -41.77 21.20 -82.07
N PHE A 516 -41.28 22.38 -82.42
CA PHE A 516 -41.37 22.92 -83.78
C PHE A 516 -40.02 22.80 -84.48
N THR A 517 -39.85 21.83 -85.39
CA THR A 517 -38.58 21.68 -86.09
C THR A 517 -38.41 22.74 -87.19
N GLU A 518 -37.85 23.90 -86.85
CA GLU A 518 -37.24 24.79 -87.86
C GLU A 518 -35.75 24.45 -88.04
N LYS A 519 -35.29 24.44 -89.30
CA LYS A 519 -33.94 24.02 -89.74
C LYS A 519 -32.83 24.55 -88.82
N SER A 520 -32.33 23.69 -87.95
CA SER A 520 -31.05 23.85 -87.27
C SER A 520 -29.98 23.02 -87.99
N GLU A 521 -28.75 23.52 -88.01
CA GLU A 521 -27.59 22.78 -88.48
C GLU A 521 -27.22 21.71 -87.44
N ASN A 522 -27.48 20.44 -87.73
CA ASN A 522 -27.12 19.34 -86.84
C ASN A 522 -25.70 18.86 -87.17
N VAL A 523 -24.93 18.43 -86.16
CA VAL A 523 -23.58 17.89 -86.35
C VAL A 523 -23.54 16.47 -85.81
N VAL A 524 -23.25 15.51 -86.69
CA VAL A 524 -23.11 14.09 -86.33
C VAL A 524 -21.69 13.67 -86.71
N GLN A 525 -20.92 13.15 -85.75
CA GLN A 525 -19.52 12.76 -85.94
C GLN A 525 -18.62 13.87 -86.52
N GLY A 526 -18.89 15.13 -86.18
CA GLY A 526 -18.07 16.28 -86.61
C GLY A 526 -18.42 16.86 -87.99
N GLU A 527 -19.39 16.29 -88.72
CA GLU A 527 -19.89 16.84 -89.98
C GLU A 527 -21.31 17.41 -89.87
N ARG A 528 -21.58 18.52 -90.60
CA ARG A 528 -22.91 19.14 -90.65
C ARG A 528 -23.88 18.28 -91.48
N VAL A 529 -25.01 17.91 -90.90
CA VAL A 529 -26.07 17.10 -91.52
C VAL A 529 -27.40 17.87 -91.51
N HIS A 530 -28.12 17.84 -92.63
CA HIS A 530 -29.49 18.38 -92.74
C HIS A 530 -30.47 17.21 -92.87
N TYR A 531 -31.34 17.01 -91.88
CA TYR A 531 -32.45 16.06 -91.98
C TYR A 531 -33.76 16.79 -92.28
N ILE A 532 -34.60 16.20 -93.13
CA ILE A 532 -36.03 16.53 -93.29
C ILE A 532 -36.78 15.21 -93.09
N GLY A 533 -37.54 15.08 -92.01
CA GLY A 533 -38.34 13.89 -91.72
C GLY A 533 -39.84 14.19 -91.82
N TYR A 534 -40.57 13.41 -92.62
CA TYR A 534 -42.04 13.34 -92.61
C TYR A 534 -42.46 12.02 -91.94
N SER A 535 -43.53 12.03 -91.14
CA SER A 535 -44.16 10.83 -90.57
C SER A 535 -45.66 10.81 -90.91
N ARG A 536 -46.20 9.65 -91.30
CA ARG A 536 -47.64 9.41 -91.49
C ARG A 536 -47.97 8.03 -90.90
N ASN A 537 -48.94 7.97 -89.98
CA ASN A 537 -49.31 6.76 -89.25
C ASN A 537 -50.03 5.74 -90.15
N ILE A 538 -49.48 4.52 -90.27
CA ILE A 538 -50.28 3.30 -90.51
C ILE A 538 -49.60 2.15 -89.75
N MET A 539 -50.38 1.47 -88.92
CA MET A 539 -49.98 0.28 -88.17
C MET A 539 -49.37 -0.81 -89.07
N GLY A 540 -48.21 -1.33 -88.66
CA GLY A 540 -47.64 -2.59 -89.16
C GLY A 540 -46.94 -2.54 -90.51
N ARG A 541 -45.65 -2.15 -90.54
CA ARG A 541 -44.53 -2.67 -91.39
C ARG A 541 -43.29 -1.76 -91.28
N TYR A 542 -42.11 -2.31 -91.59
CA TYR A 542 -40.79 -1.65 -91.55
C TYR A 542 -40.74 -0.29 -92.26
N TRP A 543 -39.99 0.68 -91.71
CA TRP A 543 -39.81 2.02 -92.29
C TRP A 543 -38.35 2.27 -92.72
N VAL A 544 -38.19 2.92 -93.88
CA VAL A 544 -36.92 3.45 -94.41
C VAL A 544 -37.07 4.96 -94.60
N LEU A 545 -36.20 5.75 -93.97
CA LEU A 545 -36.05 7.19 -94.25
C LEU A 545 -34.96 7.36 -95.32
N SER A 546 -35.27 7.97 -96.47
CA SER A 546 -34.30 8.26 -97.54
C SER A 546 -33.95 9.75 -97.58
N GLY A 547 -32.66 10.06 -97.74
CA GLY A 547 -32.15 11.40 -98.06
C GLY A 547 -31.85 11.54 -99.55
N ALA A 548 -32.04 12.73 -100.13
CA ALA A 548 -31.80 12.99 -101.54
C ALA A 548 -30.29 13.14 -101.88
N ASN A 549 -29.77 12.17 -102.65
CA ASN A 549 -28.75 12.19 -103.73
C ASN A 549 -27.50 13.12 -103.75
N HIS A 550 -27.11 13.85 -102.70
CA HIS A 550 -25.86 14.65 -102.77
C HIS A 550 -24.86 14.48 -101.61
N LEU A 551 -24.85 13.33 -100.93
CA LEU A 551 -23.81 13.02 -99.94
C LEU A 551 -23.33 11.58 -100.12
N ASN A 552 -22.06 11.40 -100.50
CA ASN A 552 -21.37 10.11 -100.60
C ASN A 552 -21.07 9.56 -99.19
N GLY A 553 -22.10 9.09 -98.48
CA GLY A 553 -22.00 8.45 -97.17
C GLY A 553 -22.99 7.29 -97.00
N PRO A 554 -22.70 6.28 -96.16
CA PRO A 554 -23.54 5.10 -96.02
C PRO A 554 -24.92 5.43 -95.44
N MET A 555 -25.99 4.99 -96.12
CA MET A 555 -27.38 5.05 -95.63
C MET A 555 -27.50 4.42 -94.23
N GLN A 556 -28.10 5.15 -93.28
CA GLN A 556 -28.34 4.69 -91.91
C GLN A 556 -29.79 4.19 -91.75
N TYR A 557 -29.98 3.08 -91.04
CA TYR A 557 -31.28 2.40 -90.88
C TYR A 557 -31.81 2.58 -89.44
N ILE A 558 -33.13 2.58 -89.27
CA ILE A 558 -33.81 2.44 -87.97
C ILE A 558 -34.44 1.04 -87.93
N TYR A 559 -34.28 0.30 -86.84
CA TYR A 559 -34.94 -0.99 -86.64
C TYR A 559 -35.64 -1.04 -85.27
N ILE A 560 -36.82 -1.66 -85.24
CA ILE A 560 -37.63 -1.91 -84.04
C ILE A 560 -37.77 -3.43 -83.92
N GLU A 561 -37.28 -3.98 -82.81
CA GLU A 561 -37.44 -5.40 -82.50
C GLU A 561 -38.68 -5.55 -81.60
N GLY A 562 -39.78 -6.05 -82.17
CA GLY A 562 -41.04 -6.25 -81.44
C GLY A 562 -41.45 -7.72 -81.47
N ILE A 563 -41.60 -8.33 -80.29
CA ILE A 563 -42.32 -9.59 -80.11
C ILE A 563 -43.73 -9.22 -79.64
N GLU A 564 -44.73 -9.88 -80.22
CA GLU A 564 -46.16 -9.61 -80.01
C GLU A 564 -46.55 -9.85 -78.53
N GLY A 565 -47.09 -8.83 -77.84
CA GLY A 565 -47.70 -8.96 -76.51
C GLY A 565 -47.13 -8.12 -75.35
N ASN A 566 -46.04 -7.36 -75.53
CA ASN A 566 -45.49 -6.50 -74.47
C ASN A 566 -45.94 -5.01 -74.57
N PRO A 567 -46.03 -4.28 -73.43
CA PRO A 567 -46.27 -2.84 -73.38
C PRO A 567 -45.20 -2.04 -74.15
N ILE A 568 -45.55 -0.85 -74.65
CA ILE A 568 -44.64 0.05 -75.37
C ILE A 568 -43.41 0.43 -74.53
N GLU A 569 -43.54 0.47 -73.21
CA GLU A 569 -42.49 0.86 -72.26
C GLU A 569 -41.29 -0.11 -72.22
N ASP A 570 -41.48 -1.36 -72.67
CA ASP A 570 -40.41 -2.37 -72.76
C ASP A 570 -39.74 -2.44 -74.14
N GLN A 571 -40.13 -1.59 -75.10
CA GLN A 571 -39.56 -1.59 -76.45
C GLN A 571 -38.27 -0.76 -76.51
N LYS A 572 -37.15 -1.37 -76.96
CA LYS A 572 -35.86 -0.68 -77.10
C LYS A 572 -35.71 -0.03 -78.48
N PHE A 573 -35.45 1.28 -78.50
CA PHE A 573 -35.06 2.02 -79.70
C PHE A 573 -33.55 1.92 -79.95
N PHE A 574 -33.14 1.57 -81.17
CA PHE A 574 -31.73 1.52 -81.58
C PHE A 574 -31.46 2.47 -82.75
N PHE A 575 -30.45 3.34 -82.58
CA PHE A 575 -29.90 4.21 -83.62
C PHE A 575 -28.44 3.83 -83.86
N GLY A 576 -28.10 3.36 -85.07
CA GLY A 576 -26.75 2.89 -85.39
C GLY A 576 -26.53 2.59 -86.87
N ASN A 577 -25.28 2.38 -87.25
CA ASN A 577 -24.96 1.74 -88.53
C ASN A 577 -25.37 0.25 -88.48
N LYS A 578 -25.25 -0.48 -89.60
CA LYS A 578 -25.65 -1.91 -89.72
C LYS A 578 -24.98 -2.86 -88.71
N LYS A 579 -24.02 -2.39 -87.90
CA LYS A 579 -23.28 -3.12 -86.86
C LYS A 579 -23.57 -2.66 -85.42
N ALA A 580 -24.56 -1.77 -85.20
CA ALA A 580 -24.96 -1.27 -83.87
C ALA A 580 -23.85 -0.54 -83.09
N GLU A 581 -22.91 0.11 -83.79
CA GLU A 581 -21.92 0.99 -83.15
C GLU A 581 -22.58 2.31 -82.70
N PRO A 582 -22.27 2.84 -81.50
CA PRO A 582 -22.83 4.10 -81.01
C PRO A 582 -22.49 5.26 -81.93
N ILE A 583 -23.48 6.08 -82.27
CA ILE A 583 -23.27 7.32 -83.02
C ILE A 583 -23.03 8.44 -82.00
N SER A 584 -21.87 9.10 -82.07
CA SER A 584 -21.55 10.26 -81.24
C SER A 584 -22.10 11.55 -81.87
N GLY A 585 -22.82 12.35 -81.07
CA GLY A 585 -23.41 13.62 -81.47
C GLY A 585 -24.78 13.88 -80.83
N SER A 586 -25.46 14.93 -81.27
CA SER A 586 -26.79 15.30 -80.80
C SER A 586 -27.66 15.92 -81.89
N LEU A 587 -28.98 15.80 -81.73
CA LEU A 587 -29.96 16.52 -82.54
C LEU A 587 -30.49 17.72 -81.76
N ARG A 588 -30.31 18.92 -82.31
CA ARG A 588 -30.83 20.16 -81.71
C ARG A 588 -32.12 20.55 -82.36
N TYR A 589 -33.20 20.57 -81.59
CA TYR A 589 -34.50 21.03 -82.02
C TYR A 589 -34.76 22.41 -81.44
N LYS A 590 -35.20 23.35 -82.27
CA LYS A 590 -35.89 24.51 -81.73
C LYS A 590 -37.23 24.03 -81.17
N ALA A 591 -37.57 24.43 -79.96
CA ALA A 591 -38.77 24.01 -79.27
C ALA A 591 -39.47 25.24 -78.69
N ASN A 592 -40.80 25.21 -78.66
CA ASN A 592 -41.59 26.23 -77.98
C ASN A 592 -42.16 25.62 -76.71
N PHE A 593 -41.87 26.24 -75.59
CA PHE A 593 -42.25 25.84 -74.24
C PHE A 593 -43.45 26.67 -73.84
N THR A 594 -44.60 26.03 -73.61
CA THR A 594 -45.78 26.70 -73.06
C THR A 594 -45.86 26.41 -71.57
N TRP A 595 -45.97 27.48 -70.77
CA TRP A 595 -45.94 27.43 -69.30
C TRP A 595 -47.37 27.44 -68.71
N PRO A 596 -47.55 27.12 -67.42
CA PRO A 596 -48.86 27.07 -66.76
C PRO A 596 -49.68 28.37 -66.87
N ASP A 597 -49.03 29.52 -66.97
CA ASP A 597 -49.66 30.83 -67.20
C ASP A 597 -50.04 31.11 -68.67
N ASN A 598 -49.92 30.10 -69.55
CA ASN A 598 -50.02 30.18 -71.01
C ASN A 598 -48.95 31.05 -71.70
N SER A 599 -47.93 31.53 -70.99
CA SER A 599 -46.80 32.18 -71.62
C SER A 599 -45.99 31.17 -72.44
N LYS A 600 -45.24 31.68 -73.43
CA LYS A 600 -44.46 30.85 -74.36
C LYS A 600 -43.01 31.32 -74.42
N THR A 601 -42.08 30.39 -74.25
CA THR A 601 -40.65 30.62 -74.42
C THR A 601 -40.12 29.77 -75.58
N ASP A 602 -39.33 30.34 -76.47
CA ASP A 602 -38.57 29.54 -77.44
C ASP A 602 -37.27 29.07 -76.79
N GLY A 603 -36.84 27.84 -77.08
CA GLY A 603 -35.54 27.35 -76.63
C GLY A 603 -35.05 26.17 -77.46
N ILE A 604 -34.01 25.50 -76.97
CA ILE A 604 -33.35 24.38 -77.66
C ILE A 604 -33.45 23.12 -76.82
N LEU A 605 -34.06 22.09 -77.42
CA LEU A 605 -34.07 20.73 -76.92
C LEU A 605 -33.03 19.91 -77.69
N GLU A 606 -32.02 19.40 -77.00
CA GLU A 606 -30.95 18.62 -77.57
C GLU A 606 -31.12 17.13 -77.22
N TRP A 607 -31.35 16.27 -78.20
CA TRP A 607 -31.32 14.83 -77.99
C TRP A 607 -29.88 14.32 -78.07
N ASN A 608 -29.32 13.89 -76.95
CA ASN A 608 -27.98 13.32 -76.88
C ASN A 608 -28.04 11.82 -77.18
N PHE A 609 -27.35 11.38 -78.23
CA PHE A 609 -27.37 9.98 -78.67
C PHE A 609 -26.61 9.03 -77.73
N GLU A 610 -25.58 9.53 -77.04
CA GLU A 610 -24.71 8.72 -76.17
C GLU A 610 -25.41 8.43 -74.84
N GLU A 611 -25.97 9.47 -74.24
CA GLU A 611 -26.65 9.39 -72.94
C GLU A 611 -28.11 8.97 -73.07
N LYS A 612 -28.68 9.00 -74.28
CA LYS A 612 -30.10 8.70 -74.57
C LYS A 612 -31.06 9.55 -73.74
N VAL A 613 -30.71 10.81 -73.53
CA VAL A 613 -31.51 11.79 -72.80
C VAL A 613 -31.77 13.01 -73.68
N TYR A 614 -32.90 13.66 -73.43
CA TYR A 614 -33.13 15.02 -73.89
C TYR A 614 -32.49 15.98 -72.91
N VAL A 615 -31.68 16.90 -73.43
CA VAL A 615 -30.98 17.94 -72.69
C VAL A 615 -31.59 19.28 -73.08
N LEU A 616 -32.09 20.01 -72.09
CA LEU A 616 -32.46 21.41 -72.26
C LEU A 616 -31.20 22.24 -72.13
N THR A 617 -30.88 22.99 -73.18
CA THR A 617 -29.64 23.79 -73.23
C THR A 617 -29.90 25.28 -73.15
N ASP A 618 -31.16 25.73 -73.25
CA ASP A 618 -31.51 27.13 -73.16
C ASP A 618 -31.64 27.57 -71.69
N PRO A 619 -30.80 28.50 -71.20
CA PRO A 619 -30.82 28.94 -69.82
C PRO A 619 -32.17 29.55 -69.40
N THR A 620 -32.87 30.22 -70.29
CA THR A 620 -34.16 30.88 -70.00
C THR A 620 -35.25 29.85 -69.73
N VAL A 621 -35.22 28.73 -70.48
CA VAL A 621 -36.16 27.63 -70.30
C VAL A 621 -35.84 26.87 -69.02
N VAL A 622 -34.55 26.69 -68.71
CA VAL A 622 -34.11 26.07 -67.46
C VAL A 622 -34.48 26.93 -66.25
N GLU A 623 -34.29 28.25 -66.32
CA GLU A 623 -34.70 29.19 -65.27
C GLU A 623 -36.21 29.16 -65.04
N ASN A 624 -37.03 29.19 -66.09
CA ASN A 624 -38.48 29.07 -65.96
C ASN A 624 -38.90 27.71 -65.37
N LEU A 625 -38.25 26.60 -65.76
CA LEU A 625 -38.50 25.27 -65.17
C LEU A 625 -38.18 25.24 -63.68
N LEU A 626 -37.11 25.90 -63.27
CA LEU A 626 -36.73 26.04 -61.87
C LEU A 626 -37.68 26.97 -61.10
N GLU A 627 -38.32 27.93 -61.77
CA GLU A 627 -39.27 28.87 -61.16
C GLU A 627 -40.67 28.25 -60.92
N TYR A 628 -41.09 27.29 -61.77
CA TYR A 628 -42.39 26.62 -61.64
C TYR A 628 -42.40 25.41 -60.69
N GLU A 629 -41.24 24.93 -60.23
CA GLU A 629 -41.06 23.83 -59.24
C GLU A 629 -42.14 22.72 -59.30
N ALA A 630 -42.36 22.13 -60.48
CA ALA A 630 -43.44 21.14 -60.71
C ALA A 630 -42.95 19.87 -61.40
N ASP A 631 -43.59 18.74 -61.07
CA ASP A 631 -43.53 17.52 -61.89
C ASP A 631 -44.12 17.79 -63.28
N PHE A 632 -43.44 17.33 -64.34
CA PHE A 632 -43.85 17.57 -65.73
C PHE A 632 -43.98 16.28 -66.53
N THR A 633 -44.87 16.29 -67.53
CA THR A 633 -44.98 15.24 -68.56
C THR A 633 -44.49 15.81 -69.88
N LEU A 634 -43.59 15.11 -70.58
CA LEU A 634 -43.06 15.55 -71.87
C LEU A 634 -43.92 14.99 -73.03
N VAL A 635 -44.48 15.84 -73.87
CA VAL A 635 -45.20 15.45 -75.10
C VAL A 635 -44.47 15.99 -76.32
N VAL A 636 -44.17 15.19 -77.34
CA VAL A 636 -43.47 15.66 -78.56
C VAL A 636 -44.39 15.51 -79.77
N SER A 637 -44.73 16.61 -80.45
CA SER A 637 -45.59 16.62 -81.64
C SER A 637 -45.01 17.47 -82.77
N ASN A 638 -45.30 17.15 -84.04
CA ASN A 638 -44.90 17.93 -85.22
C ASN A 638 -46.13 18.67 -85.82
N GLU A 639 -45.98 19.90 -86.31
CA GLU A 639 -47.10 20.81 -86.64
C GLU A 639 -48.17 20.26 -87.61
N GLY A 640 -49.45 20.41 -87.21
CA GLY A 640 -50.59 20.53 -88.12
C GLY A 640 -51.43 19.27 -88.31
N GLU A 641 -52.43 19.10 -87.44
CA GLU A 641 -53.43 18.02 -87.34
C GLU A 641 -52.90 16.64 -86.88
N PHE A 642 -53.51 16.15 -85.81
CA PHE A 642 -53.30 14.84 -85.17
C PHE A 642 -53.97 13.72 -85.96
#